data_AF-A0A353YZJ7-F1
#
_entry.id   AF-A0A353YZJ7-F1
#
_cell.length_a   1.000
_cell.length_b   1.000
_cell.length_c   1.000
_cell.angle_alpha   90.00
_cell.angle_beta   90.00
_cell.angle_gamma   90.00
#
_symmetry.space_group_name_H-M   'P 1'
#
loop_
_entity.id
_entity.type
_entity.pdbx_description
1 polymer ?
#
loop_
_entity_poly.entity_id
_entity_poly.type
_entity_poly.pdbx_seq_one_letter_code
_entity_poly.pdbx_strand_id
1 'polypeptide(L)'
;MNQPIQPVMRNSASKEKFKKITSKLNKFRIPGKLVLIIVGFVSTIWFLIRVIPKPQRAAYPCMRAAAPWASAFVLYLIGLTGSVLLFKRSLRALRQRKFAMVLLFIPAILAVGLVTLYKNPAFSNAAEIVPLDEIIFPENPVGEGKGLFPGRVVWVYNEHATNRELANEEGDYWYMDKNTNQDTIKKMLDQSIMHLTEGATVNDAWDKLFKHFNAEKGKGNVGYASGEKIAIKINLVNSLWGTSGTEMVTNMERMDQTPQLVYALLETLINDLGINQSDITIGDSYRTFRDFYWNKCHTAFPNVVYIDGIGMNNRAKTQLSSANVLVFSDGTYTSTLPQHYVEADYFINGACLKSHEENGLTLCAKNHQGSVVQPGGEAATQFAEFMHYSMTLNDPGYGKYRHLVDYMGHEHTGGKTLLYLVDGIWGGDNWEGNIFRWQMPPFNDDYPNSIFVSQDPVAIEAVGFDFLLEEYTNPPVNNDVPRMDGETNKYPYYNGVNDYMLQAADEAYWPDGFTYDPEGDGSKLGSLGVYEHWNNGTDKEYSGSGIDFVKVTSITQSPSAMYPINAGITIAAYPNPFTEEITIDFTEMKAAKLIHIYNYSGKKVFSENVSKLERYTWYGHDNNGSQLSAGNYLVQITADNAVSSLRIVKLSD
;
A
#
# COMPACT_ATOMS: atom_id res chain seq x y z
N MET A 1 -25.82 -27.24 34.75
CA MET A 1 -24.60 -27.44 35.57
C MET A 1 -23.53 -28.05 34.66
N ASN A 2 -22.81 -27.22 33.91
CA ASN A 2 -21.67 -27.64 33.08
C ASN A 2 -20.54 -26.66 33.41
N GLN A 3 -19.50 -27.15 34.10
CA GLN A 3 -18.30 -26.37 34.35
C GLN A 3 -17.47 -26.27 33.06
N PRO A 4 -16.88 -25.10 32.76
CA PRO A 4 -15.96 -24.95 31.64
C PRO A 4 -14.61 -25.62 31.96
N ILE A 5 -14.11 -26.36 30.98
CA ILE A 5 -12.80 -27.01 30.98
C ILE A 5 -11.72 -25.90 30.99
N GLN A 6 -10.88 -25.89 32.02
CA GLN A 6 -9.72 -24.99 32.07
C GLN A 6 -8.65 -25.40 31.05
N PRO A 7 -7.98 -24.43 30.38
CA PRO A 7 -6.87 -24.72 29.49
C PRO A 7 -5.66 -25.20 30.30
N VAL A 8 -5.12 -26.35 29.92
CA VAL A 8 -3.89 -26.91 30.49
C VAL A 8 -2.73 -25.98 30.17
N MET A 9 -2.21 -25.28 31.18
CA MET A 9 -0.95 -24.55 31.09
C MET A 9 0.19 -25.52 30.73
N ARG A 10 0.66 -25.46 29.48
CA ARG A 10 1.89 -26.15 29.04
C ARG A 10 3.11 -25.39 29.60
N ASN A 11 3.70 -25.97 30.64
CA ASN A 11 4.95 -25.63 31.33
C ASN A 11 5.96 -24.74 30.54
N SER A 12 6.15 -23.50 30.98
CA SER A 12 7.18 -22.54 30.55
C SER A 12 8.61 -23.08 30.67
N ALA A 13 8.87 -23.96 31.65
CA ALA A 13 10.16 -24.61 31.86
C ALA A 13 10.62 -25.51 30.68
N SER A 14 9.67 -26.01 29.87
CA SER A 14 9.99 -26.85 28.70
C SER A 14 10.54 -26.03 27.53
N LYS A 15 9.98 -24.83 27.30
CA LYS A 15 10.41 -23.89 26.25
C LYS A 15 11.81 -23.34 26.55
N GLU A 16 12.08 -23.02 27.82
CA GLU A 16 13.38 -22.50 28.25
C GLU A 16 14.51 -23.54 28.14
N LYS A 17 14.22 -24.81 28.46
CA LYS A 17 15.14 -25.94 28.21
C LYS A 17 15.42 -26.13 26.73
N PHE A 18 14.40 -26.05 25.88
CA PHE A 18 14.56 -26.19 24.43
C PHE A 18 15.41 -25.05 23.85
N LYS A 19 15.16 -23.80 24.27
CA LYS A 19 15.93 -22.60 23.87
C LYS A 19 17.40 -22.66 24.31
N LYS A 20 17.67 -23.20 25.50
CA LYS A 20 19.06 -23.47 25.97
C LYS A 20 19.76 -24.56 25.15
N ILE A 21 19.05 -25.59 24.70
CA ILE A 21 19.61 -26.66 23.86
C ILE A 21 19.90 -26.14 22.45
N THR A 22 18.98 -25.41 21.81
CA THR A 22 19.21 -24.83 20.48
C THR A 22 20.33 -23.79 20.48
N SER A 23 20.43 -22.91 21.49
CA SER A 23 21.55 -21.95 21.56
C SER A 23 22.91 -22.64 21.77
N LYS A 24 22.95 -23.79 22.47
CA LYS A 24 24.17 -24.60 22.59
C LYS A 24 24.53 -25.29 21.28
N LEU A 25 23.55 -25.76 20.52
CA LEU A 25 23.76 -26.40 19.21
C LEU A 25 24.22 -25.39 18.15
N ASN A 26 23.69 -24.16 18.15
CA ASN A 26 24.09 -23.09 17.22
C ASN A 26 25.54 -22.62 17.41
N LYS A 27 26.15 -22.84 18.59
CA LYS A 27 27.59 -22.56 18.80
C LYS A 27 28.51 -23.57 18.10
N PHE A 28 28.01 -24.76 17.77
CA PHE A 28 28.74 -25.73 16.96
C PHE A 28 28.43 -25.48 15.50
N ARG A 29 29.35 -24.85 14.75
CA ARG A 29 29.30 -24.79 13.29
C ARG A 29 29.48 -26.20 12.71
N ILE A 30 28.43 -27.03 12.74
CA ILE A 30 28.43 -28.31 12.07
C ILE A 30 28.33 -28.03 10.57
N PRO A 31 29.29 -28.48 9.74
CA PRO A 31 29.20 -28.33 8.29
C PRO A 31 27.86 -28.86 7.78
N GLY A 32 27.13 -28.06 6.98
CA GLY A 32 25.80 -28.44 6.47
C GLY A 32 25.78 -29.78 5.73
N LYS A 33 26.92 -30.19 5.13
CA LYS A 33 27.11 -31.52 4.52
C LYS A 33 26.97 -32.66 5.55
N LEU A 34 27.49 -32.50 6.76
CA LEU A 34 27.37 -33.49 7.83
C LEU A 34 25.93 -33.53 8.37
N VAL A 35 25.24 -32.39 8.44
CA VAL A 35 23.82 -32.34 8.81
C VAL A 35 22.98 -33.09 7.78
N LEU A 36 23.15 -32.81 6.48
CA LEU A 36 22.45 -33.51 5.41
C LEU A 36 22.69 -35.03 5.46
N ILE A 37 23.93 -35.48 5.70
CA ILE A 37 24.24 -36.91 5.77
C ILE A 37 23.60 -37.56 7.00
N ILE A 38 23.78 -36.97 8.19
CA ILE A 38 23.32 -37.59 9.44
C ILE A 38 21.79 -37.52 9.55
N VAL A 39 21.20 -36.34 9.36
CA VAL A 39 19.74 -36.14 9.46
C VAL A 39 19.04 -36.84 8.31
N GLY A 40 19.60 -36.75 7.10
CA GLY A 40 19.09 -37.46 5.93
C GLY A 40 19.06 -38.97 6.13
N PHE A 41 20.17 -39.58 6.56
CA PHE A 41 20.27 -41.02 6.81
C PHE A 41 19.28 -41.50 7.90
N VAL A 42 19.23 -40.79 9.03
CA VAL A 42 18.31 -41.13 10.12
C VAL A 42 16.85 -40.97 9.67
N SER A 43 16.54 -39.91 8.92
CA SER A 43 15.20 -39.67 8.37
C SER A 43 14.81 -40.76 7.37
N THR A 44 15.72 -41.19 6.49
CA THR A 44 15.47 -42.30 5.55
C THR A 44 15.20 -43.60 6.29
N ILE A 45 16.04 -43.97 7.27
CA ILE A 45 15.82 -45.20 8.07
C ILE A 45 14.46 -45.14 8.78
N TRP A 46 14.17 -44.02 9.43
CA TRP A 46 12.95 -43.86 10.19
C TRP A 46 11.71 -43.91 9.28
N PHE A 47 11.77 -43.26 8.12
CA PHE A 47 10.73 -43.30 7.11
C PHE A 47 10.51 -44.72 6.59
N LEU A 48 11.58 -45.45 6.23
CA LEU A 48 11.48 -46.84 5.74
C LEU A 48 10.86 -47.76 6.80
N ILE A 49 11.35 -47.71 8.04
CA ILE A 49 10.85 -48.54 9.16
C ILE A 49 9.37 -48.26 9.44
N ARG A 50 8.93 -47.01 9.35
CA ARG A 50 7.58 -46.62 9.75
C ARG A 50 6.57 -46.74 8.64
N VAL A 51 6.95 -46.39 7.41
CA VAL A 51 6.05 -46.26 6.26
C VAL A 51 5.92 -47.57 5.48
N ILE A 52 6.98 -48.35 5.28
CA ILE A 52 6.89 -49.62 4.52
C ILE A 52 5.88 -50.60 5.14
N PRO A 53 5.86 -50.83 6.47
CA PRO A 53 4.88 -51.76 7.06
C PRO A 53 3.44 -51.26 7.00
N LYS A 54 3.23 -49.93 6.89
CA LYS A 54 1.89 -49.32 6.79
C LYS A 54 1.97 -47.96 6.08
N PRO A 55 1.77 -47.91 4.75
CA PRO A 55 2.01 -46.71 3.93
C PRO A 55 1.23 -45.47 4.36
N GLN A 56 0.04 -45.64 4.93
CA GLN A 56 -0.79 -44.55 5.46
C GLN A 56 -0.08 -43.69 6.53
N ARG A 57 0.98 -44.20 7.18
CA ARG A 57 1.76 -43.45 8.17
C ARG A 57 2.56 -42.29 7.57
N ALA A 58 2.77 -42.26 6.25
CA ALA A 58 3.43 -41.14 5.57
C ALA A 58 2.72 -39.79 5.82
N ALA A 59 1.41 -39.82 6.06
CA ALA A 59 0.61 -38.63 6.34
C ALA A 59 0.82 -38.07 7.76
N TYR A 60 1.51 -38.78 8.66
CA TYR A 60 1.71 -38.31 10.04
C TYR A 60 2.64 -37.08 10.06
N PRO A 61 2.41 -36.08 10.94
CA PRO A 61 3.21 -34.85 10.98
C PRO A 61 4.72 -35.09 11.08
N CYS A 62 5.14 -36.08 11.87
CA CYS A 62 6.54 -36.44 12.03
C CYS A 62 7.16 -37.10 10.78
N MET A 63 6.36 -37.81 9.99
CA MET A 63 6.79 -38.40 8.71
C MET A 63 6.83 -37.34 7.60
N ARG A 64 5.89 -36.38 7.62
CA ARG A 64 5.91 -35.21 6.72
C ARG A 64 7.14 -34.34 6.96
N ALA A 65 7.59 -34.18 8.20
CA ALA A 65 8.84 -33.47 8.52
C ALA A 65 10.10 -34.26 8.11
N ALA A 66 10.08 -35.59 8.20
CA ALA A 66 11.23 -36.43 7.83
C ALA A 66 11.36 -36.64 6.30
N ALA A 67 10.26 -36.58 5.55
CA ALA A 67 10.24 -36.90 4.13
C ALA A 67 11.16 -36.02 3.25
N PRO A 68 11.21 -34.68 3.41
CA PRO A 68 12.11 -33.83 2.62
C PRO A 68 13.59 -34.18 2.85
N TRP A 69 14.00 -34.41 4.11
CA TRP A 69 15.37 -34.79 4.46
C TRP A 69 15.74 -36.17 3.91
N ALA A 70 14.83 -37.15 4.00
CA ALA A 70 15.03 -38.46 3.43
C ALA A 70 15.16 -38.41 1.89
N SER A 71 14.30 -37.65 1.22
CA SER A 71 14.31 -37.48 -0.23
C SER A 71 15.57 -36.78 -0.73
N ALA A 72 15.96 -35.68 -0.07
CA ALA A 72 17.18 -34.94 -0.41
C ALA A 72 18.42 -35.83 -0.26
N PHE A 73 18.49 -36.64 0.79
CA PHE A 73 19.59 -37.57 1.01
C PHE A 73 19.63 -38.70 -0.03
N VAL A 74 18.47 -39.27 -0.40
CA VAL A 74 18.39 -40.29 -1.44
C VAL A 74 18.80 -39.73 -2.80
N LEU A 75 18.32 -38.53 -3.16
CA LEU A 75 18.73 -37.84 -4.38
C LEU A 75 20.22 -37.52 -4.39
N TYR A 76 20.78 -37.10 -3.25
CA TYR A 76 22.22 -36.90 -3.09
C TYR A 76 23.02 -38.20 -3.34
N LEU A 77 22.58 -39.34 -2.78
CA LEU A 77 23.23 -40.63 -3.01
C LEU A 77 23.12 -41.09 -4.47
N ILE A 78 21.96 -40.92 -5.10
CA ILE A 78 21.75 -41.25 -6.53
C ILE A 78 22.63 -40.36 -7.41
N GLY A 79 22.70 -39.05 -7.12
CA GLY A 79 23.57 -38.12 -7.82
C GLY A 79 25.04 -38.48 -7.68
N LEU A 80 25.50 -38.79 -6.46
CA LEU A 80 26.90 -39.15 -6.19
C LEU A 80 27.28 -40.47 -6.86
N THR A 81 26.48 -41.52 -6.67
CA THR A 81 26.73 -42.85 -7.24
C THR A 81 26.60 -42.83 -8.77
N GLY A 82 25.59 -42.14 -9.31
CA GLY A 82 25.42 -41.90 -10.74
C GLY A 82 26.63 -41.20 -11.35
N SER A 83 27.11 -40.14 -10.72
CA SER A 83 28.31 -39.40 -11.16
C SER A 83 29.56 -40.28 -11.18
N VAL A 84 29.78 -41.09 -10.14
CA VAL A 84 30.93 -42.02 -10.06
C VAL A 84 30.83 -43.12 -11.12
N LEU A 85 29.64 -43.67 -11.38
CA LEU A 85 29.42 -44.70 -12.40
C LEU A 85 29.60 -44.15 -13.81
N LEU A 86 29.06 -42.95 -14.08
CA LEU A 86 29.24 -42.24 -15.35
C LEU A 86 30.70 -41.91 -15.58
N PHE A 87 31.43 -41.45 -14.56
CA PHE A 87 32.86 -41.18 -14.63
C PHE A 87 33.69 -42.45 -14.89
N LYS A 88 33.41 -43.56 -14.20
CA LYS A 88 34.08 -44.85 -14.46
C LYS A 88 33.79 -45.38 -15.87
N ARG A 89 32.56 -45.20 -16.37
CA ARG A 89 32.16 -45.61 -17.72
C ARG A 89 32.79 -44.71 -18.79
N SER A 90 32.88 -43.41 -18.56
CA SER A 90 33.52 -42.47 -19.49
C SER A 90 35.01 -42.76 -19.63
N LEU A 91 35.72 -43.03 -18.51
CA LEU A 91 37.12 -43.47 -18.53
C LEU A 91 37.32 -44.80 -19.29
N ARG A 92 36.39 -45.75 -19.13
CA ARG A 92 36.43 -47.04 -19.85
C ARG A 92 36.16 -46.87 -21.34
N ALA A 93 35.21 -46.01 -21.72
CA ALA A 93 34.92 -45.68 -23.11
C ALA A 93 36.10 -44.95 -23.80
N LEU A 94 36.80 -44.08 -23.06
CA LEU A 94 38.03 -43.42 -23.51
C LEU A 94 39.13 -44.45 -23.80
N ARG A 95 39.35 -45.41 -22.88
CA ARG A 95 40.31 -46.52 -23.07
C ARG A 95 39.95 -47.42 -24.26
N GLN A 96 38.66 -47.59 -24.55
CA GLN A 96 38.16 -48.38 -25.68
C GLN A 96 38.06 -47.59 -27.01
N ARG A 97 38.55 -46.33 -27.04
CA ARG A 97 38.46 -45.43 -28.21
C ARG A 97 37.03 -45.21 -28.75
N LYS A 98 36.01 -45.39 -27.90
CA LYS A 98 34.60 -45.18 -28.26
C LYS A 98 34.21 -43.71 -28.05
N PHE A 99 34.80 -42.83 -28.85
CA PHE A 99 34.70 -41.37 -28.70
C PHE A 99 33.25 -40.83 -28.75
N ALA A 100 32.35 -41.50 -29.47
CA ALA A 100 30.93 -41.15 -29.50
C ALA A 100 30.23 -41.24 -28.13
N MET A 101 30.60 -42.21 -27.27
CA MET A 101 30.05 -42.29 -25.91
C MET A 101 30.65 -41.25 -24.97
N VAL A 102 31.92 -40.88 -25.18
CA VAL A 102 32.58 -39.83 -24.38
C VAL A 102 31.92 -38.47 -24.64
N LEU A 103 31.57 -38.18 -25.90
CA LEU A 103 30.83 -36.97 -26.30
C LEU A 103 29.43 -36.87 -25.69
N LEU A 104 28.79 -37.99 -25.33
CA LEU A 104 27.50 -38.02 -24.63
C LEU A 104 27.62 -37.76 -23.11
N PHE A 105 28.74 -38.13 -22.49
CA PHE A 105 28.90 -38.01 -21.02
C PHE A 105 29.49 -36.67 -20.57
N ILE A 106 30.28 -36.01 -21.41
CA ILE A 106 30.87 -34.69 -21.09
C ILE A 106 29.78 -33.62 -20.84
N PRO A 107 28.73 -33.47 -21.68
CA PRO A 107 27.66 -32.51 -21.44
C PRO A 107 26.89 -32.79 -20.15
N ALA A 108 26.67 -34.06 -19.80
CA ALA A 108 25.97 -34.44 -18.57
C ALA A 108 26.79 -34.11 -17.32
N ILE A 109 28.11 -34.34 -17.35
CA ILE A 109 29.02 -33.98 -16.25
C ILE A 109 29.14 -32.45 -16.14
N LEU A 110 29.23 -31.74 -17.28
CA LEU A 110 29.24 -30.28 -17.32
C LEU A 110 27.92 -29.69 -16.84
N ALA A 111 26.77 -30.27 -17.18
CA ALA A 111 25.47 -29.81 -16.71
C ALA A 111 25.31 -29.97 -15.19
N VAL A 112 25.73 -31.11 -14.62
CA VAL A 112 25.73 -31.30 -13.16
C VAL A 112 26.74 -30.37 -12.47
N GLY A 113 27.92 -30.18 -13.06
CA GLY A 113 28.93 -29.24 -12.59
C GLY A 113 28.44 -27.78 -12.63
N LEU A 114 27.79 -27.38 -13.72
CA LEU A 114 27.16 -26.07 -13.88
C LEU A 114 26.05 -25.88 -12.85
N VAL A 115 25.12 -26.83 -12.68
CA VAL A 115 24.04 -26.73 -11.67
C VAL A 115 24.57 -26.65 -10.24
N THR A 116 25.71 -27.29 -9.93
CA THR A 116 26.32 -27.25 -8.58
C THR A 116 27.23 -26.04 -8.35
N LEU A 117 27.79 -25.46 -9.41
CA LEU A 117 28.59 -24.23 -9.37
C LEU A 117 27.74 -22.97 -9.56
N TYR A 118 26.53 -23.10 -10.12
CA TYR A 118 25.54 -22.03 -10.23
C TYR A 118 24.99 -21.74 -8.82
N LYS A 119 25.76 -20.98 -8.06
CA LYS A 119 25.27 -20.31 -6.86
C LYS A 119 24.34 -19.20 -7.35
N ASN A 120 23.06 -19.50 -7.45
CA ASN A 120 22.06 -18.44 -7.49
C ASN A 120 21.76 -18.08 -6.03
N PRO A 121 22.24 -16.94 -5.49
CA PRO A 121 21.92 -16.53 -4.12
C PRO A 121 20.40 -16.35 -3.91
N ALA A 122 19.65 -16.17 -4.99
CA ALA A 122 18.19 -15.95 -4.99
C ALA A 122 17.35 -17.08 -4.37
N PHE A 123 17.87 -18.30 -4.18
CA PHE A 123 17.08 -19.44 -3.67
C PHE A 123 17.51 -19.96 -2.29
N SER A 124 18.46 -19.30 -1.60
CA SER A 124 18.96 -19.78 -0.29
C SER A 124 18.92 -18.77 0.85
N ASN A 125 18.49 -17.54 0.58
CA ASN A 125 18.17 -16.59 1.65
C ASN A 125 16.68 -16.74 1.97
N ALA A 126 16.35 -17.58 2.97
CA ALA A 126 15.10 -17.36 3.67
C ALA A 126 15.26 -16.02 4.40
N ALA A 127 14.39 -15.03 4.12
CA ALA A 127 14.35 -13.80 4.89
C ALA A 127 14.33 -14.15 6.39
N GLU A 128 15.27 -13.59 7.14
CA GLU A 128 15.27 -13.72 8.59
C GLU A 128 14.17 -12.76 9.10
N ILE A 129 12.98 -13.31 9.37
CA ILE A 129 11.96 -12.60 10.14
C ILE A 129 12.52 -12.44 11.54
N VAL A 130 12.72 -11.19 11.95
CA VAL A 130 13.29 -10.89 13.26
C VAL A 130 12.20 -10.45 14.25
N PRO A 131 12.36 -10.69 15.55
CA PRO A 131 11.52 -10.04 16.53
C PRO A 131 11.75 -8.53 16.52
N LEU A 132 10.75 -7.78 17.00
CA LEU A 132 10.71 -6.30 16.92
C LEU A 132 11.94 -5.63 17.55
N ASP A 133 12.56 -6.26 18.54
CA ASP A 133 13.75 -5.77 19.25
C ASP A 133 15.05 -5.84 18.43
N GLU A 134 15.02 -6.48 17.27
CA GLU A 134 16.14 -6.51 16.32
C GLU A 134 16.01 -5.46 15.21
N ILE A 135 14.85 -4.79 15.10
CA ILE A 135 14.69 -3.60 14.24
C ILE A 135 15.25 -2.39 14.99
N ILE A 136 16.11 -1.62 14.32
CA ILE A 136 16.70 -0.41 14.90
C ILE A 136 15.65 0.70 14.90
N PHE A 137 15.19 1.06 16.09
CA PHE A 137 14.42 2.28 16.37
C PHE A 137 15.29 3.24 17.18
N PRO A 138 15.86 4.29 16.57
CA PRO A 138 16.62 5.30 17.29
C PRO A 138 15.78 5.95 18.41
N GLU A 139 16.40 6.23 19.56
CA GLU A 139 15.71 6.87 20.69
C GLU A 139 15.32 8.33 20.41
N ASN A 140 16.00 8.98 19.46
CA ASN A 140 15.74 10.35 19.04
C ASN A 140 15.54 10.38 17.52
N PRO A 141 14.81 11.37 16.97
CA PRO A 141 14.69 11.56 15.53
C PRO A 141 16.05 11.62 14.83
N VAL A 142 16.13 11.04 13.63
CA VAL A 142 17.32 11.01 12.79
C VAL A 142 17.07 11.83 11.54
N GLY A 143 18.02 12.67 11.14
CA GLY A 143 17.88 13.56 9.97
C GLY A 143 17.13 14.86 10.24
N GLU A 144 16.78 15.56 9.18
CA GLU A 144 16.18 16.90 9.22
C GLU A 144 14.85 16.93 8.47
N GLY A 145 13.79 17.30 9.17
CA GLY A 145 12.44 17.37 8.60
C GLY A 145 12.36 18.33 7.40
N LYS A 146 11.61 17.97 6.36
CA LYS A 146 11.35 18.80 5.17
C LYS A 146 9.89 19.26 5.09
N GLY A 147 9.66 20.26 4.24
CA GLY A 147 8.33 20.81 3.97
C GLY A 147 8.05 22.12 4.69
N LEU A 148 6.88 22.70 4.38
CA LEU A 148 6.39 23.92 5.01
C LEU A 148 6.31 23.80 6.53
N PHE A 149 5.95 22.60 6.99
CA PHE A 149 6.06 22.15 8.37
C PHE A 149 7.02 20.96 8.37
N PRO A 150 8.27 21.15 8.84
CA PRO A 150 9.30 20.12 8.81
C PRO A 150 8.82 18.77 9.38
N GLY A 151 8.95 17.70 8.60
CA GLY A 151 8.59 16.34 9.03
C GLY A 151 7.08 16.09 9.12
N ARG A 152 6.22 17.00 8.61
CA ARG A 152 4.77 16.85 8.73
C ARG A 152 4.23 15.74 7.85
N VAL A 153 3.53 14.80 8.49
CA VAL A 153 2.72 13.78 7.81
C VAL A 153 1.28 13.92 8.26
N VAL A 154 0.39 14.12 7.30
CA VAL A 154 -1.05 14.17 7.58
C VAL A 154 -1.67 12.83 7.22
N TRP A 155 -2.38 12.25 8.17
CA TRP A 155 -3.22 11.07 7.97
C TRP A 155 -4.70 11.45 8.10
N VAL A 156 -5.43 11.28 7.00
CA VAL A 156 -6.89 11.45 6.97
C VAL A 156 -7.56 10.08 6.89
N TYR A 157 -8.46 9.80 7.82
CA TYR A 157 -9.24 8.57 7.88
C TYR A 157 -10.73 8.86 7.90
N ASN A 158 -11.49 8.12 7.10
CA ASN A 158 -12.95 8.17 7.08
C ASN A 158 -13.54 6.79 6.80
N GLU A 159 -14.22 6.20 7.78
CA GLU A 159 -14.88 4.89 7.67
C GLU A 159 -15.88 4.77 6.49
N HIS A 160 -16.35 5.88 5.93
CA HIS A 160 -17.26 5.90 4.78
C HIS A 160 -16.54 6.02 3.42
N ALA A 161 -15.23 5.85 3.37
CA ALA A 161 -14.46 5.90 2.12
C ALA A 161 -14.70 4.65 1.25
N THR A 162 -14.81 3.49 1.89
CA THR A 162 -15.04 2.22 1.21
C THR A 162 -16.34 1.55 1.64
N ASN A 163 -16.82 0.62 0.81
CA ASN A 163 -17.85 -0.31 1.19
C ASN A 163 -17.25 -1.48 1.98
N ARG A 164 -17.51 -1.51 3.28
CA ARG A 164 -17.08 -2.58 4.18
C ARG A 164 -17.58 -3.98 3.77
N GLU A 165 -18.71 -4.04 3.08
CA GLU A 165 -19.36 -5.29 2.64
C GLU A 165 -18.90 -5.76 1.25
N LEU A 166 -17.82 -5.19 0.71
CA LEU A 166 -17.24 -5.60 -0.56
C LEU A 166 -16.95 -7.12 -0.56
N ALA A 167 -17.46 -7.83 -1.57
CA ALA A 167 -17.12 -9.24 -1.80
C ALA A 167 -15.79 -9.40 -2.57
N ASN A 168 -15.45 -8.42 -3.40
CA ASN A 168 -14.26 -8.39 -4.26
C ASN A 168 -14.20 -9.55 -5.28
N GLU A 169 -15.34 -9.83 -5.91
CA GLU A 169 -15.54 -10.89 -6.89
C GLU A 169 -16.15 -10.35 -8.19
N GLU A 170 -16.45 -11.24 -9.15
CA GLU A 170 -16.97 -10.85 -10.47
C GLU A 170 -18.20 -9.93 -10.37
N GLY A 171 -18.06 -8.71 -10.91
CA GLY A 171 -19.12 -7.69 -10.86
C GLY A 171 -19.17 -6.88 -9.57
N ASP A 172 -18.29 -7.12 -8.60
CA ASP A 172 -18.18 -6.40 -7.34
C ASP A 172 -16.73 -6.20 -6.91
N TYR A 173 -16.01 -5.31 -7.62
CA TYR A 173 -14.60 -5.05 -7.35
C TYR A 173 -14.36 -3.71 -6.64
N TRP A 174 -13.24 -3.63 -5.93
CA TRP A 174 -12.78 -2.45 -5.17
C TRP A 174 -12.79 -1.13 -5.96
N TYR A 175 -12.42 -1.18 -7.24
CA TYR A 175 -12.28 0.01 -8.10
C TYR A 175 -13.62 0.61 -8.55
N MET A 176 -14.75 -0.08 -8.33
CA MET A 176 -16.07 0.38 -8.75
C MET A 176 -16.62 1.47 -7.81
N ASP A 177 -17.36 2.45 -8.36
CA ASP A 177 -17.92 3.57 -7.59
C ASP A 177 -18.93 3.13 -6.51
N LYS A 178 -19.55 1.96 -6.65
CA LYS A 178 -20.40 1.38 -5.58
C LYS A 178 -19.60 0.98 -4.33
N ASN A 179 -18.29 0.78 -4.47
CA ASN A 179 -17.41 0.29 -3.40
C ASN A 179 -16.44 1.36 -2.89
N THR A 180 -16.26 2.47 -3.61
CA THR A 180 -15.42 3.59 -3.18
C THR A 180 -16.18 4.90 -3.36
N ASN A 181 -16.41 5.63 -2.26
CA ASN A 181 -17.23 6.85 -2.27
C ASN A 181 -16.43 8.07 -2.78
N GLN A 182 -16.74 8.52 -4.00
CA GLN A 182 -16.03 9.62 -4.67
C GLN A 182 -16.01 10.94 -3.86
N ASP A 183 -17.15 11.37 -3.33
CA ASP A 183 -17.26 12.63 -2.59
C ASP A 183 -16.47 12.59 -1.28
N THR A 184 -16.49 11.44 -0.61
CA THR A 184 -15.68 11.18 0.57
C THR A 184 -14.19 11.27 0.23
N ILE A 185 -13.74 10.60 -0.83
CA ILE A 185 -12.33 10.61 -1.23
C ILE A 185 -11.86 12.04 -1.57
N LYS A 186 -12.68 12.82 -2.29
CA LYS A 186 -12.37 14.23 -2.57
C LYS A 186 -12.21 15.06 -1.30
N LYS A 187 -13.14 14.94 -0.34
CA LYS A 187 -13.06 15.63 0.96
C LYS A 187 -11.83 15.22 1.75
N MET A 188 -11.49 13.93 1.75
CA MET A 188 -10.29 13.44 2.43
C MET A 188 -9.02 14.01 1.83
N LEU A 189 -8.92 14.08 0.49
CA LEU A 189 -7.79 14.71 -0.20
C LEU A 189 -7.71 16.21 0.09
N ASP A 190 -8.83 16.93 0.02
CA ASP A 190 -8.86 18.36 0.32
C ASP A 190 -8.42 18.64 1.76
N GLN A 191 -8.93 17.87 2.71
CA GLN A 191 -8.54 17.97 4.12
C GLN A 191 -7.06 17.64 4.31
N SER A 192 -6.53 16.62 3.63
CA SER A 192 -5.13 16.23 3.80
C SER A 192 -4.20 17.36 3.40
N ILE A 193 -4.46 18.02 2.27
CA ILE A 193 -3.66 19.16 1.78
C ILE A 193 -3.86 20.41 2.62
N MET A 194 -5.09 20.71 3.06
CA MET A 194 -5.37 21.83 3.95
C MET A 194 -4.64 21.68 5.30
N HIS A 195 -4.65 20.49 5.90
CA HIS A 195 -3.94 20.22 7.15
C HIS A 195 -2.42 20.16 6.97
N LEU A 196 -1.94 19.71 5.81
CA LEU A 196 -0.51 19.66 5.50
C LEU A 196 0.09 21.06 5.47
N THR A 197 -0.71 22.05 5.09
CA THR A 197 -0.26 23.42 4.79
C THR A 197 -0.82 24.48 5.73
N GLU A 198 -1.71 24.09 6.64
CA GLU A 198 -2.58 25.00 7.40
C GLU A 198 -3.28 26.01 6.47
N GLY A 199 -3.75 25.50 5.33
CA GLY A 199 -4.50 26.25 4.33
C GLY A 199 -5.93 26.51 4.79
N ALA A 200 -6.43 27.74 4.64
CA ALA A 200 -7.81 28.09 4.98
C ALA A 200 -8.82 27.53 3.96
N THR A 201 -8.37 27.32 2.72
CA THR A 201 -9.11 26.73 1.61
C THR A 201 -8.18 25.82 0.81
N VAL A 202 -8.75 24.98 -0.06
CA VAL A 202 -7.96 24.13 -0.98
C VAL A 202 -7.01 24.98 -1.84
N ASN A 203 -7.48 26.10 -2.40
CA ASN A 203 -6.65 26.96 -3.23
C ASN A 203 -5.50 27.62 -2.45
N ASP A 204 -5.76 28.08 -1.22
CA ASP A 204 -4.72 28.62 -0.34
C ASP A 204 -3.68 27.55 0.03
N ALA A 205 -4.16 26.33 0.31
CA ALA A 205 -3.30 25.19 0.65
C ALA A 205 -2.33 24.85 -0.48
N TRP A 206 -2.82 24.71 -1.71
CA TRP A 206 -1.98 24.42 -2.87
C TRP A 206 -1.05 25.59 -3.23
N ASP A 207 -1.51 26.84 -3.16
CA ASP A 207 -0.65 28.01 -3.38
C ASP A 207 0.52 28.05 -2.39
N LYS A 208 0.29 27.69 -1.12
CA LYS A 208 1.35 27.53 -0.11
C LYS A 208 2.34 26.41 -0.46
N LEU A 209 1.87 25.25 -0.94
CA LEU A 209 2.75 24.17 -1.41
C LEU A 209 3.67 24.66 -2.53
N PHE A 210 3.09 25.27 -3.57
CA PHE A 210 3.86 25.79 -4.72
C PHE A 210 4.86 26.87 -4.28
N LYS A 211 4.44 27.83 -3.46
CA LYS A 211 5.31 28.89 -2.94
C LYS A 211 6.47 28.36 -2.12
N HIS A 212 6.22 27.41 -1.23
CA HIS A 212 7.28 26.79 -0.44
C HIS A 212 8.27 26.06 -1.35
N PHE A 213 7.77 25.21 -2.24
CA PHE A 213 8.60 24.46 -3.18
C PHE A 213 9.44 25.39 -4.08
N ASN A 214 8.83 26.44 -4.63
CA ASN A 214 9.51 27.40 -5.48
C ASN A 214 10.56 28.23 -4.72
N ALA A 215 10.31 28.56 -3.45
CA ALA A 215 11.31 29.21 -2.62
C ALA A 215 12.54 28.31 -2.41
N GLU A 216 12.34 27.04 -2.07
CA GLU A 216 13.41 26.03 -1.90
C GLU A 216 14.19 25.77 -3.20
N LYS A 217 13.52 25.87 -4.35
CA LYS A 217 14.15 25.73 -5.68
C LYS A 217 14.77 27.03 -6.21
N GLY A 218 14.81 28.10 -5.41
CA GLY A 218 15.39 29.39 -5.81
C GLY A 218 14.56 30.19 -6.82
N LYS A 219 13.32 29.78 -7.11
CA LYS A 219 12.33 30.56 -7.88
C LYS A 219 11.68 31.68 -7.04
N GLY A 220 11.87 31.65 -5.71
CA GLY A 220 11.34 32.63 -4.77
C GLY A 220 9.91 32.32 -4.29
N ASN A 221 9.31 33.23 -3.54
CA ASN A 221 7.97 33.06 -2.97
C ASN A 221 6.85 33.32 -3.99
N VAL A 222 6.79 32.50 -5.04
CA VAL A 222 5.82 32.56 -6.12
C VAL A 222 5.04 31.25 -6.21
N GLY A 223 3.73 31.33 -6.45
CA GLY A 223 2.89 30.16 -6.67
C GLY A 223 3.12 29.55 -8.06
N TYR A 224 2.25 28.62 -8.44
CA TYR A 224 2.22 28.03 -9.78
C TYR A 224 2.08 29.12 -10.87
N ALA A 225 2.87 29.01 -11.93
CA ALA A 225 2.75 29.81 -13.14
C ALA A 225 2.16 28.99 -14.29
N SER A 226 1.24 29.58 -15.04
CA SER A 226 0.59 28.91 -16.18
C SER A 226 1.62 28.39 -17.19
N GLY A 227 1.48 27.13 -17.58
CA GLY A 227 2.39 26.44 -18.49
C GLY A 227 3.51 25.66 -17.79
N GLU A 228 3.68 25.79 -16.46
CA GLU A 228 4.54 24.89 -15.71
C GLU A 228 3.93 23.48 -15.69
N LYS A 229 4.79 22.47 -15.85
CA LYS A 229 4.39 21.07 -16.06
C LYS A 229 4.31 20.29 -14.75
N ILE A 230 3.26 19.49 -14.59
CA ILE A 230 3.08 18.57 -13.47
C ILE A 230 3.13 17.12 -13.95
N ALA A 231 4.10 16.35 -13.44
CA ALA A 231 4.15 14.91 -13.62
C ALA A 231 3.56 14.21 -12.38
N ILE A 232 2.67 13.25 -12.59
CA ILE A 232 2.02 12.49 -11.52
C ILE A 232 2.28 11.01 -11.76
N LYS A 233 3.08 10.41 -10.88
CA LYS A 233 3.27 8.96 -10.89
C LYS A 233 2.24 8.30 -10.00
N ILE A 234 1.52 7.34 -10.56
CA ILE A 234 0.65 6.42 -9.80
C ILE A 234 1.23 5.00 -9.83
N ASN A 235 0.85 4.18 -8.85
CA ASN A 235 1.24 2.77 -8.78
C ASN A 235 0.19 1.89 -9.47
N LEU A 236 0.56 1.27 -10.60
CA LEU A 236 -0.29 0.36 -11.36
C LEU A 236 0.38 -1.02 -11.54
N VAL A 237 1.11 -1.49 -10.52
CA VAL A 237 1.97 -2.68 -10.62
C VAL A 237 1.22 -3.91 -11.15
N ASN A 238 -0.07 -4.08 -10.80
CA ASN A 238 -0.87 -5.22 -11.23
C ASN A 238 -1.35 -5.15 -12.68
N SER A 239 -1.07 -4.08 -13.44
CA SER A 239 -1.37 -4.03 -14.88
C SER A 239 -0.42 -4.87 -15.74
N LEU A 240 0.64 -5.44 -15.17
CA LEU A 240 1.59 -6.26 -15.92
C LEU A 240 0.97 -7.60 -16.36
N TRP A 241 0.20 -8.22 -15.48
CA TRP A 241 -0.41 -9.53 -15.72
C TRP A 241 -1.92 -9.40 -15.79
N GLY A 242 -2.57 -10.30 -16.54
CA GLY A 242 -4.03 -10.30 -16.60
C GLY A 242 -4.66 -9.13 -17.33
N THR A 243 -3.89 -8.45 -18.19
CA THR A 243 -4.40 -7.36 -19.05
C THR A 243 -4.35 -7.82 -20.51
N SER A 244 -5.46 -7.63 -21.24
CA SER A 244 -5.55 -7.84 -22.69
C SER A 244 -5.71 -6.48 -23.37
N GLY A 245 -4.64 -5.98 -23.99
CA GLY A 245 -4.62 -4.60 -24.48
C GLY A 245 -4.65 -3.62 -23.31
N THR A 246 -5.76 -2.89 -23.14
CA THR A 246 -5.98 -1.93 -22.04
C THR A 246 -7.03 -2.41 -21.02
N GLU A 247 -7.67 -3.54 -21.28
CA GLU A 247 -8.69 -4.13 -20.44
C GLU A 247 -8.07 -5.12 -19.43
N MET A 248 -8.49 -5.02 -18.17
CA MET A 248 -8.14 -6.01 -17.15
C MET A 248 -9.08 -7.22 -17.28
N VAL A 249 -8.52 -8.40 -17.55
CA VAL A 249 -9.27 -9.63 -17.80
C VAL A 249 -9.08 -10.69 -16.72
N THR A 250 -8.04 -10.60 -15.90
CA THR A 250 -7.87 -11.42 -14.69
C THR A 250 -7.31 -10.58 -13.55
N ASN A 251 -7.32 -11.13 -12.34
CA ASN A 251 -6.76 -10.51 -11.13
C ASN A 251 -7.44 -9.18 -10.73
N MET A 252 -8.71 -8.99 -11.09
CA MET A 252 -9.45 -7.75 -10.85
C MET A 252 -9.62 -7.43 -9.36
N GLU A 253 -9.46 -8.43 -8.50
CA GLU A 253 -9.45 -8.34 -7.05
C GLU A 253 -8.20 -7.66 -6.47
N ARG A 254 -7.11 -7.56 -7.25
CA ARG A 254 -5.82 -7.00 -6.85
C ARG A 254 -5.83 -5.48 -6.93
N MET A 255 -5.56 -4.81 -5.81
CA MET A 255 -5.60 -3.36 -5.77
C MET A 255 -4.33 -2.71 -6.33
N ASP A 256 -4.54 -1.54 -6.89
CA ASP A 256 -3.52 -0.55 -7.26
C ASP A 256 -4.01 0.81 -6.76
N GLN A 257 -3.48 1.92 -7.29
CA GLN A 257 -3.97 3.26 -6.92
C GLN A 257 -5.50 3.37 -7.10
N THR A 258 -6.20 3.97 -6.16
CA THR A 258 -7.66 4.07 -6.20
C THR A 258 -8.13 5.03 -7.29
N PRO A 259 -8.94 4.59 -8.28
CA PRO A 259 -9.37 5.46 -9.38
C PRO A 259 -10.09 6.73 -8.92
N GLN A 260 -10.82 6.66 -7.82
CA GLN A 260 -11.54 7.78 -7.21
C GLN A 260 -10.57 8.81 -6.62
N LEU A 261 -9.42 8.36 -6.09
CA LEU A 261 -8.35 9.24 -5.60
C LEU A 261 -7.59 9.89 -6.76
N VAL A 262 -7.30 9.12 -7.80
CA VAL A 262 -6.71 9.64 -9.05
C VAL A 262 -7.61 10.71 -9.66
N TYR A 263 -8.92 10.43 -9.74
CA TYR A 263 -9.91 11.39 -10.21
C TYR A 263 -9.97 12.64 -9.32
N ALA A 264 -10.04 12.48 -8.01
CA ALA A 264 -10.11 13.60 -7.07
C ALA A 264 -8.88 14.51 -7.17
N LEU A 265 -7.68 13.95 -7.37
CA LEU A 265 -6.46 14.73 -7.58
C LEU A 265 -6.53 15.55 -8.87
N LEU A 266 -6.96 14.94 -9.98
CA LEU A 266 -7.15 15.65 -11.25
C LEU A 266 -8.22 16.74 -11.12
N GLU A 267 -9.34 16.42 -10.48
CA GLU A 267 -10.43 17.38 -10.21
C GLU A 267 -9.91 18.59 -9.43
N THR A 268 -9.16 18.39 -8.34
CA THR A 268 -8.58 19.51 -7.58
C THR A 268 -7.62 20.34 -8.45
N LEU A 269 -6.65 19.70 -9.11
CA LEU A 269 -5.66 20.43 -9.92
C LEU A 269 -6.30 21.22 -11.07
N ILE A 270 -7.31 20.67 -11.74
CA ILE A 270 -7.90 21.26 -12.95
C ILE A 270 -9.05 22.21 -12.59
N ASN A 271 -10.03 21.74 -11.83
CA ASN A 271 -11.25 22.50 -11.57
C ASN A 271 -11.07 23.54 -10.46
N ASP A 272 -10.36 23.20 -9.38
CA ASP A 272 -10.20 24.10 -8.23
C ASP A 272 -9.04 25.09 -8.44
N LEU A 273 -7.91 24.60 -8.98
CA LEU A 273 -6.70 25.41 -9.19
C LEU A 273 -6.58 26.01 -10.60
N GLY A 274 -7.37 25.54 -11.56
CA GLY A 274 -7.35 26.05 -12.94
C GLY A 274 -6.10 25.68 -13.74
N ILE A 275 -5.41 24.59 -13.38
CA ILE A 275 -4.24 24.10 -14.13
C ILE A 275 -4.72 23.53 -15.47
N ASN A 276 -4.04 23.89 -16.55
CA ASN A 276 -4.42 23.37 -17.86
C ASN A 276 -4.20 21.86 -17.90
N GLN A 277 -5.19 21.13 -18.39
CA GLN A 277 -5.13 19.67 -18.52
C GLN A 277 -3.88 19.20 -19.28
N SER A 278 -3.49 19.91 -20.34
CA SER A 278 -2.31 19.59 -21.16
C SER A 278 -0.97 19.75 -20.45
N ASP A 279 -0.93 20.48 -19.33
CA ASP A 279 0.27 20.67 -18.51
C ASP A 279 0.41 19.53 -17.48
N ILE A 280 -0.55 18.62 -17.40
CA ILE A 280 -0.58 17.47 -16.48
C ILE A 280 -0.29 16.19 -17.27
N THR A 281 0.75 15.48 -16.86
CA THR A 281 1.03 14.11 -17.30
C THR A 281 0.83 13.15 -16.14
N ILE A 282 0.05 12.09 -16.34
CA ILE A 282 -0.28 11.14 -15.28
C ILE A 282 -0.26 9.70 -15.78
N GLY A 283 0.29 8.81 -14.96
CA GLY A 283 0.19 7.37 -15.15
C GLY A 283 1.28 6.61 -14.42
N ASP A 284 1.44 5.37 -14.82
CA ASP A 284 2.60 4.58 -14.44
C ASP A 284 3.45 4.38 -15.69
N SER A 285 4.70 4.84 -15.64
CA SER A 285 5.55 5.01 -16.82
C SER A 285 5.76 3.74 -17.65
N TYR A 286 5.54 2.56 -17.10
CA TYR A 286 5.61 1.31 -17.86
C TYR A 286 4.43 0.37 -17.68
N ARG A 287 3.47 0.67 -16.81
CA ARG A 287 2.30 -0.19 -16.56
C ARG A 287 1.08 0.39 -17.26
N THR A 288 0.28 -0.48 -17.87
CA THR A 288 -0.91 -0.08 -18.64
C THR A 288 -1.87 0.74 -17.80
N PHE A 289 -2.29 1.90 -18.32
CA PHE A 289 -3.30 2.74 -17.69
C PHE A 289 -4.69 2.15 -17.96
N ARG A 290 -5.16 1.21 -17.15
CA ARG A 290 -6.33 0.36 -17.51
C ARG A 290 -7.63 1.12 -17.82
N ASP A 291 -8.54 0.47 -18.53
CA ASP A 291 -9.78 1.09 -19.02
C ASP A 291 -10.65 1.70 -17.91
N PHE A 292 -10.69 1.13 -16.71
CA PHE A 292 -11.48 1.75 -15.62
C PHE A 292 -10.87 3.06 -15.11
N TYR A 293 -9.55 3.25 -15.17
CA TYR A 293 -8.94 4.56 -14.89
C TYR A 293 -9.22 5.53 -16.03
N TRP A 294 -9.03 5.07 -17.27
CA TRP A 294 -9.26 5.86 -18.47
C TRP A 294 -10.70 6.35 -18.54
N ASN A 295 -11.67 5.46 -18.46
CA ASN A 295 -13.09 5.79 -18.53
C ASN A 295 -13.51 6.77 -17.44
N LYS A 296 -12.95 6.66 -16.23
CA LYS A 296 -13.27 7.58 -15.14
C LYS A 296 -12.59 8.94 -15.33
N CYS A 297 -11.29 8.96 -15.61
CA CYS A 297 -10.50 10.19 -15.63
C CYS A 297 -10.60 10.93 -16.97
N HIS A 298 -10.35 10.24 -18.09
CA HIS A 298 -10.34 10.84 -19.42
C HIS A 298 -11.73 11.34 -19.86
N THR A 299 -12.82 10.73 -19.38
CA THR A 299 -14.18 11.23 -19.66
C THR A 299 -14.39 12.64 -19.10
N ALA A 300 -13.83 12.95 -17.93
CA ALA A 300 -13.90 14.28 -17.33
C ALA A 300 -12.79 15.23 -17.82
N PHE A 301 -11.59 14.69 -18.06
CA PHE A 301 -10.39 15.47 -18.35
C PHE A 301 -9.66 14.96 -19.62
N PRO A 302 -10.27 15.08 -20.80
CA PRO A 302 -9.78 14.44 -22.03
C PRO A 302 -8.45 15.00 -22.55
N ASN A 303 -8.03 16.19 -22.09
CA ASN A 303 -6.80 16.84 -22.55
C ASN A 303 -5.61 16.59 -21.61
N VAL A 304 -5.79 15.79 -20.55
CA VAL A 304 -4.68 15.32 -19.70
C VAL A 304 -3.85 14.31 -20.47
N VAL A 305 -2.52 14.37 -20.30
CA VAL A 305 -1.61 13.41 -20.94
C VAL A 305 -1.55 12.13 -20.10
N TYR A 306 -2.45 11.19 -20.40
CA TYR A 306 -2.45 9.86 -19.78
C TYR A 306 -1.39 8.97 -20.44
N ILE A 307 -0.45 8.47 -19.65
CA ILE A 307 0.68 7.69 -20.15
C ILE A 307 0.67 6.24 -19.66
N ASP A 308 1.28 5.37 -20.46
CA ASP A 308 1.72 4.05 -20.03
C ASP A 308 2.90 3.52 -20.87
N GLY A 309 3.37 2.31 -20.57
CA GLY A 309 4.49 1.68 -21.30
C GLY A 309 4.20 1.34 -22.76
N ILE A 310 2.94 1.20 -23.18
CA ILE A 310 2.56 0.60 -24.46
C ILE A 310 2.04 1.65 -25.46
N GLY A 311 1.22 2.60 -25.02
CA GLY A 311 0.61 3.66 -25.82
C GLY A 311 -0.57 3.21 -26.68
N MET A 312 -1.45 2.34 -26.14
CA MET A 312 -2.64 1.85 -26.86
C MET A 312 -3.89 2.69 -26.56
N ASN A 313 -4.87 2.67 -27.46
CA ASN A 313 -6.19 3.29 -27.26
C ASN A 313 -6.10 4.75 -26.79
N ASN A 314 -5.32 5.56 -27.51
CA ASN A 314 -5.07 7.00 -27.29
C ASN A 314 -4.27 7.36 -26.03
N ARG A 315 -3.76 6.39 -25.27
CA ARG A 315 -2.77 6.64 -24.22
C ARG A 315 -1.43 6.98 -24.85
N ALA A 316 -0.71 7.92 -24.26
CA ALA A 316 0.62 8.26 -24.72
C ALA A 316 1.63 7.18 -24.27
N LYS A 317 2.44 6.67 -25.21
CA LYS A 317 3.56 5.79 -24.87
C LYS A 317 4.63 6.61 -24.15
N THR A 318 5.05 6.16 -22.98
CA THR A 318 6.17 6.76 -22.24
C THR A 318 7.42 6.83 -23.11
N GLN A 319 7.96 8.04 -23.23
CA GLN A 319 9.27 8.30 -23.82
C GLN A 319 10.32 8.29 -22.72
N LEU A 320 11.50 7.75 -23.01
CA LEU A 320 12.64 7.71 -22.11
C LEU A 320 13.58 8.88 -22.39
N SER A 321 14.30 9.33 -21.36
CA SER A 321 15.37 10.31 -21.50
C SER A 321 16.43 9.82 -22.48
N SER A 322 17.01 10.75 -23.25
CA SER A 322 18.04 10.41 -24.24
C SER A 322 19.34 9.93 -23.63
N ALA A 323 19.57 10.23 -22.36
CA ALA A 323 20.72 9.79 -21.58
C ALA A 323 20.27 8.96 -20.37
N ASN A 324 21.17 8.09 -19.89
CA ASN A 324 21.02 7.49 -18.57
C ASN A 324 21.34 8.58 -17.53
N VAL A 325 20.31 9.21 -17.01
CA VAL A 325 20.44 10.34 -16.08
C VAL A 325 20.58 9.86 -14.63
N LEU A 326 20.02 8.69 -14.30
CA LEU A 326 20.15 8.10 -12.98
C LEU A 326 21.36 7.17 -12.91
N VAL A 327 22.24 7.40 -11.95
CA VAL A 327 23.35 6.53 -11.57
C VAL A 327 22.98 5.85 -10.26
N PHE A 328 23.11 4.52 -10.19
CA PHE A 328 23.00 3.84 -8.91
C PHE A 328 24.32 4.01 -8.17
N SER A 329 24.27 4.47 -6.92
CA SER A 329 25.45 4.97 -6.21
C SER A 329 26.49 3.88 -5.90
N ASP A 330 26.12 2.61 -5.99
CA ASP A 330 27.06 1.48 -5.94
C ASP A 330 27.88 1.28 -7.22
N GLY A 331 27.60 2.07 -8.27
CA GLY A 331 28.24 2.01 -9.58
C GLY A 331 27.83 0.79 -10.41
N THR A 332 26.86 -0.01 -9.94
CA THR A 332 26.49 -1.25 -10.62
C THR A 332 25.69 -0.97 -11.89
N TYR A 333 24.79 0.01 -11.85
CA TYR A 333 23.87 0.30 -12.93
C TYR A 333 23.72 1.81 -13.18
N THR A 334 23.22 2.13 -14.38
CA THR A 334 22.68 3.45 -14.71
C THR A 334 21.31 3.24 -15.36
N SER A 335 20.46 4.27 -15.40
CA SER A 335 19.12 4.15 -15.94
C SER A 335 18.65 5.43 -16.64
N THR A 336 17.84 5.25 -17.68
CA THR A 336 17.01 6.34 -18.20
C THR A 336 15.85 6.60 -17.25
N LEU A 337 15.31 7.81 -17.30
CA LEU A 337 14.06 8.16 -16.64
C LEU A 337 13.00 8.53 -17.67
N PRO A 338 11.71 8.51 -17.32
CA PRO A 338 10.65 8.98 -18.20
C PRO A 338 10.86 10.45 -18.54
N GLN A 339 10.80 10.80 -19.82
CA GLN A 339 11.12 12.12 -20.32
C GLN A 339 10.24 13.21 -19.67
N HIS A 340 8.98 12.92 -19.39
CA HIS A 340 8.08 13.86 -18.73
C HIS A 340 8.46 14.12 -17.26
N TYR A 341 9.25 13.27 -16.60
CA TYR A 341 9.82 13.57 -15.26
C TYR A 341 10.99 14.57 -15.39
N VAL A 342 11.83 14.38 -16.41
CA VAL A 342 12.91 15.31 -16.76
C VAL A 342 12.37 16.70 -17.11
N GLU A 343 11.22 16.76 -17.79
CA GLU A 343 10.58 18.01 -18.20
C GLU A 343 9.65 18.65 -17.17
N ALA A 344 9.25 17.91 -16.13
CA ALA A 344 8.33 18.44 -15.12
C ALA A 344 8.97 19.60 -14.32
N ASP A 345 8.14 20.58 -13.96
CA ASP A 345 8.46 21.58 -12.95
C ASP A 345 8.11 21.06 -11.55
N TYR A 346 7.03 20.28 -11.46
CA TYR A 346 6.52 19.68 -10.23
C TYR A 346 6.23 18.21 -10.44
N PHE A 347 6.47 17.42 -9.40
CA PHE A 347 6.19 15.99 -9.38
C PHE A 347 5.26 15.63 -8.22
N ILE A 348 4.29 14.75 -8.44
CA ILE A 348 3.46 14.15 -7.39
C ILE A 348 3.69 12.64 -7.41
N ASN A 349 4.16 12.09 -6.28
CA ASN A 349 4.43 10.67 -6.12
C ASN A 349 3.28 9.97 -5.38
N GLY A 350 2.36 9.37 -6.14
CA GLY A 350 1.23 8.58 -5.63
C GLY A 350 1.56 7.10 -5.53
N ALA A 351 1.80 6.62 -4.31
CA ALA A 351 2.04 5.22 -4.01
C ALA A 351 0.84 4.58 -3.30
N CYS A 352 0.79 3.25 -3.29
CA CYS A 352 -0.18 2.49 -2.50
C CYS A 352 0.45 2.09 -1.15
N LEU A 353 -0.35 2.03 -0.09
CA LEU A 353 0.03 1.43 1.19
C LEU A 353 0.04 -0.10 1.07
N LYS A 354 1.22 -0.69 0.84
CA LYS A 354 1.36 -2.14 0.67
C LYS A 354 2.54 -2.71 1.46
N SER A 355 2.38 -3.93 1.96
CA SER A 355 3.52 -4.77 2.32
C SER A 355 4.15 -5.39 1.06
N HIS A 356 5.34 -5.99 1.15
CA HIS A 356 6.01 -6.58 -0.01
C HIS A 356 6.99 -7.68 0.37
N GLU A 357 6.95 -8.82 -0.31
CA GLU A 357 7.77 -9.98 0.00
C GLU A 357 9.27 -9.79 -0.16
N GLU A 358 9.73 -8.89 -1.03
CA GLU A 358 11.16 -8.66 -1.21
C GLU A 358 11.76 -7.53 -0.37
N ASN A 359 10.99 -6.48 -0.05
CA ASN A 359 11.50 -5.27 0.61
C ASN A 359 10.84 -5.01 1.96
N GLY A 360 9.90 -5.86 2.37
CA GLY A 360 9.02 -5.64 3.51
C GLY A 360 7.84 -4.72 3.19
N LEU A 361 8.09 -3.62 2.48
CA LEU A 361 7.11 -2.53 2.22
C LEU A 361 7.17 -2.07 0.76
N THR A 362 6.04 -1.56 0.27
CA THR A 362 5.93 -0.75 -0.96
C THR A 362 5.18 0.54 -0.65
N LEU A 363 5.88 1.65 -0.83
CA LEU A 363 5.44 3.02 -0.55
C LEU A 363 6.09 3.97 -1.60
N CYS A 364 6.22 5.27 -1.32
CA CYS A 364 6.69 6.29 -2.27
C CYS A 364 8.09 6.03 -2.84
N ALA A 365 9.07 5.62 -2.03
CA ALA A 365 10.43 5.35 -2.45
C ALA A 365 10.46 4.18 -3.45
N LYS A 366 9.84 3.05 -3.09
CA LYS A 366 9.75 1.88 -3.98
C LYS A 366 8.82 2.11 -5.17
N ASN A 367 7.89 3.06 -5.11
CA ASN A 367 7.09 3.44 -6.27
C ASN A 367 8.00 3.84 -7.45
N HIS A 368 9.14 4.49 -7.20
CA HIS A 368 10.09 4.87 -8.26
C HIS A 368 10.81 3.70 -8.95
N GLN A 369 10.73 2.47 -8.43
CA GLN A 369 11.04 1.27 -9.21
C GLN A 369 10.26 1.27 -10.55
N GLY A 370 9.04 1.83 -10.48
CA GLY A 370 8.12 2.32 -11.51
C GLY A 370 8.65 3.31 -12.56
N SER A 371 9.92 3.72 -12.46
CA SER A 371 10.48 4.83 -13.23
C SER A 371 11.74 4.43 -13.98
N VAL A 372 12.46 3.42 -13.52
CA VAL A 372 13.76 3.07 -14.09
C VAL A 372 13.63 2.04 -15.20
N VAL A 373 14.33 2.27 -16.30
CA VAL A 373 14.47 1.31 -17.41
C VAL A 373 15.93 0.92 -17.55
N GLN A 374 16.18 -0.38 -17.67
CA GLN A 374 17.52 -0.90 -17.92
C GLN A 374 18.13 -0.26 -19.18
N PRO A 375 19.44 0.03 -19.22
CA PRO A 375 20.08 0.56 -20.41
C PRO A 375 19.80 -0.28 -21.66
N GLY A 376 19.33 0.38 -22.72
CA GLY A 376 18.93 -0.28 -23.97
C GLY A 376 17.57 -0.98 -23.94
N GLY A 377 16.83 -0.88 -22.83
CA GLY A 377 15.45 -1.34 -22.72
C GLY A 377 14.42 -0.33 -23.22
N GLU A 378 13.17 -0.76 -23.27
CA GLU A 378 12.00 0.04 -23.64
C GLU A 378 11.01 0.09 -22.48
N ALA A 379 10.23 1.17 -22.36
CA ALA A 379 9.20 1.28 -21.33
C ALA A 379 8.21 0.10 -21.36
N ALA A 380 7.77 -0.34 -22.54
CA ALA A 380 6.82 -1.44 -22.72
C ALA A 380 7.29 -2.79 -22.14
N THR A 381 8.61 -2.99 -22.05
CA THR A 381 9.22 -4.26 -21.63
C THR A 381 10.00 -4.13 -20.33
N GLN A 382 9.79 -3.03 -19.58
CA GLN A 382 10.46 -2.82 -18.32
C GLN A 382 10.09 -3.92 -17.33
N PHE A 383 11.11 -4.46 -16.67
CA PHE A 383 10.96 -5.40 -15.56
C PHE A 383 11.87 -4.98 -14.42
N ALA A 384 11.31 -4.89 -13.21
CA ALA A 384 11.98 -4.34 -12.03
C ALA A 384 13.04 -5.28 -11.40
N GLU A 385 13.13 -6.53 -11.85
CA GLU A 385 13.96 -7.57 -11.22
C GLU A 385 15.45 -7.24 -11.18
N PHE A 386 15.97 -6.50 -12.17
CA PHE A 386 17.39 -6.10 -12.18
C PHE A 386 17.77 -5.20 -10.99
N MET A 387 16.78 -4.64 -10.30
CA MET A 387 16.94 -3.78 -9.13
C MET A 387 16.67 -4.48 -7.80
N HIS A 388 16.29 -5.77 -7.81
CA HIS A 388 15.93 -6.47 -6.58
C HIS A 388 17.15 -6.85 -5.71
N TYR A 389 18.36 -6.79 -6.25
CA TYR A 389 19.59 -7.25 -5.60
C TYR A 389 19.90 -6.56 -4.26
N SER A 390 19.48 -5.31 -4.07
CA SER A 390 19.71 -4.53 -2.84
C SER A 390 18.45 -4.37 -1.97
N MET A 391 17.38 -5.10 -2.29
CA MET A 391 16.19 -5.21 -1.42
C MET A 391 16.50 -6.03 -0.17
N THR A 392 15.76 -5.77 0.91
CA THR A 392 15.98 -6.38 2.23
C THR A 392 15.97 -7.91 2.24
N LEU A 393 15.13 -8.56 1.41
CA LEU A 393 15.13 -10.03 1.26
C LEU A 393 16.46 -10.55 0.69
N ASN A 394 17.03 -9.85 -0.29
CA ASN A 394 18.20 -10.29 -1.04
C ASN A 394 19.53 -9.90 -0.37
N ASP A 395 19.57 -8.76 0.31
CA ASP A 395 20.70 -8.31 1.15
C ASP A 395 20.18 -7.81 2.52
N PRO A 396 19.87 -8.73 3.45
CA PRO A 396 19.29 -8.38 4.76
C PRO A 396 20.28 -7.68 5.69
N GLY A 397 19.74 -6.94 6.66
CA GLY A 397 20.49 -6.26 7.72
C GLY A 397 20.71 -4.77 7.47
N TYR A 398 21.49 -4.13 8.35
CA TYR A 398 21.77 -2.69 8.32
C TYR A 398 23.14 -2.36 7.73
N GLY A 399 23.32 -1.09 7.32
CA GLY A 399 24.57 -0.61 6.75
C GLY A 399 24.86 -1.22 5.38
N LYS A 400 23.79 -1.54 4.64
CA LYS A 400 23.84 -2.06 3.27
C LYS A 400 23.50 -0.95 2.30
N TYR A 401 24.03 -1.03 1.08
CA TYR A 401 23.56 -0.11 0.04
C TYR A 401 22.08 -0.38 -0.27
N ARG A 402 21.28 0.69 -0.32
CA ARG A 402 19.84 0.69 -0.57
C ARG A 402 19.54 1.66 -1.72
N HIS A 403 19.35 1.12 -2.93
CA HIS A 403 19.02 1.92 -4.12
C HIS A 403 17.74 2.76 -3.99
N LEU A 404 16.86 2.48 -3.02
CA LEU A 404 15.72 3.34 -2.73
C LEU A 404 16.14 4.75 -2.30
N VAL A 405 17.32 4.91 -1.68
CA VAL A 405 17.88 6.21 -1.33
C VAL A 405 18.23 7.01 -2.59
N ASP A 406 18.75 6.35 -3.64
CA ASP A 406 19.00 7.01 -4.94
C ASP A 406 17.70 7.53 -5.55
N TYR A 407 16.62 6.74 -5.50
CA TYR A 407 15.31 7.18 -5.99
C TYR A 407 14.77 8.39 -5.24
N MET A 408 14.98 8.43 -3.92
CA MET A 408 14.55 9.54 -3.09
C MET A 408 15.42 10.78 -3.28
N GLY A 409 16.71 10.62 -3.59
CA GLY A 409 17.67 11.71 -3.71
C GLY A 409 17.81 12.32 -5.10
N HIS A 410 17.48 11.59 -6.17
CA HIS A 410 17.71 12.03 -7.54
C HIS A 410 16.88 13.27 -7.93
N GLU A 411 17.45 14.17 -8.71
CA GLU A 411 16.92 15.51 -9.00
C GLU A 411 15.56 15.46 -9.72
N HIS A 412 15.39 14.53 -10.65
CA HIS A 412 14.15 14.37 -11.43
C HIS A 412 13.06 13.50 -10.76
N THR A 413 13.35 12.88 -9.62
CA THR A 413 12.37 12.12 -8.82
C THR A 413 12.10 12.88 -7.53
N GLY A 414 12.84 12.61 -6.46
CA GLY A 414 12.65 13.29 -5.18
C GLY A 414 12.93 14.78 -5.25
N GLY A 415 13.95 15.18 -6.03
CA GLY A 415 14.31 16.59 -6.20
C GLY A 415 13.21 17.45 -6.85
N LYS A 416 12.21 16.87 -7.52
CA LYS A 416 11.05 17.60 -8.06
C LYS A 416 9.74 17.31 -7.34
N THR A 417 9.75 16.44 -6.34
CA THR A 417 8.50 16.01 -5.68
C THR A 417 7.95 17.14 -4.81
N LEU A 418 6.82 17.68 -5.25
CA LEU A 418 6.02 18.66 -4.54
C LEU A 418 5.20 18.02 -3.42
N LEU A 419 4.71 16.80 -3.66
CA LEU A 419 3.79 16.09 -2.79
C LEU A 419 4.02 14.57 -2.87
N TYR A 420 4.25 13.95 -1.71
CA TYR A 420 4.18 12.51 -1.51
C TYR A 420 2.78 12.15 -1.04
N LEU A 421 2.14 11.19 -1.72
CA LEU A 421 0.79 10.72 -1.46
C LEU A 421 0.82 9.20 -1.30
N VAL A 422 0.41 8.69 -0.14
CA VAL A 422 0.20 7.26 0.07
C VAL A 422 -1.30 6.98 0.14
N ASP A 423 -1.77 6.15 -0.80
CA ASP A 423 -3.13 5.64 -0.89
C ASP A 423 -3.29 4.42 0.02
N GLY A 424 -3.92 4.64 1.17
CA GLY A 424 -4.35 3.60 2.10
C GLY A 424 -5.86 3.41 2.10
N ILE A 425 -6.59 3.73 1.02
CA ILE A 425 -8.05 3.59 0.99
C ILE A 425 -8.42 2.12 1.19
N TRP A 426 -7.76 1.23 0.44
CA TRP A 426 -7.95 -0.22 0.54
C TRP A 426 -6.83 -0.93 1.31
N GLY A 427 -5.58 -0.46 1.20
CA GLY A 427 -4.39 -1.18 1.69
C GLY A 427 -4.19 -2.53 1.00
N GLY A 428 -2.97 -3.06 0.97
CA GLY A 428 -2.72 -4.31 0.25
C GLY A 428 -1.65 -5.18 0.87
N ASP A 429 -1.93 -6.49 0.90
CA ASP A 429 -0.93 -7.50 1.20
C ASP A 429 -0.09 -7.79 -0.04
N ASN A 430 1.23 -7.78 0.16
CA ASN A 430 2.25 -8.05 -0.85
C ASN A 430 2.16 -7.13 -2.10
N TRP A 431 3.03 -7.37 -3.07
CA TRP A 431 3.00 -6.66 -4.37
C TRP A 431 1.67 -6.85 -5.11
N GLU A 432 1.04 -8.01 -4.91
CA GLU A 432 -0.26 -8.34 -5.48
C GLU A 432 -1.34 -7.35 -5.04
N GLY A 433 -1.21 -6.74 -3.86
CA GLY A 433 -2.22 -5.82 -3.34
C GLY A 433 -3.52 -6.55 -3.02
N ASN A 434 -3.42 -7.73 -2.41
CA ASN A 434 -4.61 -8.42 -1.92
C ASN A 434 -5.21 -7.59 -0.78
N ILE A 435 -6.44 -7.11 -0.95
CA ILE A 435 -7.09 -6.25 0.05
C ILE A 435 -7.61 -7.09 1.21
N PHE A 436 -7.54 -6.54 2.42
CA PHE A 436 -8.10 -7.17 3.60
C PHE A 436 -8.46 -6.12 4.66
N ARG A 437 -9.38 -6.49 5.55
CA ARG A 437 -9.82 -5.63 6.66
C ARG A 437 -8.78 -5.63 7.78
N TRP A 438 -8.38 -4.44 8.17
CA TRP A 438 -7.39 -4.18 9.20
C TRP A 438 -8.01 -4.25 10.60
N GLN A 439 -7.24 -4.74 11.56
CA GLN A 439 -7.69 -4.93 12.93
C GLN A 439 -7.31 -3.77 13.84
N MET A 440 -6.18 -3.11 13.57
CA MET A 440 -5.71 -2.03 14.44
C MET A 440 -6.72 -0.86 14.51
N PRO A 441 -6.95 -0.23 15.68
CA PRO A 441 -7.79 0.95 15.76
C PRO A 441 -7.24 2.11 14.92
N PRO A 442 -8.11 2.88 14.25
CA PRO A 442 -9.57 2.91 14.34
C PRO A 442 -10.30 1.95 13.39
N PHE A 443 -9.59 1.13 12.61
CA PHE A 443 -10.19 0.33 11.52
C PHE A 443 -11.12 -0.77 12.05
N ASN A 444 -10.75 -1.45 13.14
CA ASN A 444 -11.65 -2.36 13.88
C ASN A 444 -12.43 -3.35 12.99
N ASP A 445 -11.71 -4.14 12.20
CA ASP A 445 -12.26 -5.07 11.20
C ASP A 445 -12.98 -4.34 10.04
N ASP A 446 -12.31 -3.31 9.51
CA ASP A 446 -12.70 -2.56 8.32
C ASP A 446 -11.45 -2.30 7.45
N TYR A 447 -11.63 -1.84 6.22
CA TYR A 447 -10.52 -1.41 5.38
C TYR A 447 -9.82 -0.16 5.97
N PRO A 448 -8.57 0.13 5.59
CA PRO A 448 -7.83 1.21 6.22
C PRO A 448 -8.42 2.58 5.89
N ASN A 449 -9.17 2.76 4.80
CA ASN A 449 -9.98 3.96 4.56
C ASN A 449 -9.16 5.28 4.74
N SER A 450 -7.92 5.28 4.27
CA SER A 450 -6.91 6.28 4.64
C SER A 450 -6.22 6.96 3.47
N ILE A 451 -5.89 8.24 3.64
CA ILE A 451 -4.96 8.98 2.78
C ILE A 451 -3.85 9.54 3.65
N PHE A 452 -2.60 9.40 3.21
CA PHE A 452 -1.45 10.05 3.84
C PHE A 452 -0.79 11.02 2.85
N VAL A 453 -0.39 12.19 3.33
CA VAL A 453 0.35 13.17 2.53
C VAL A 453 1.49 13.79 3.32
N SER A 454 2.56 14.16 2.62
CA SER A 454 3.75 14.79 3.18
C SER A 454 4.54 15.55 2.09
N GLN A 455 5.37 16.50 2.53
CA GLN A 455 6.48 17.04 1.72
C GLN A 455 7.84 16.43 2.13
N ASP A 456 7.88 15.71 3.24
CA ASP A 456 9.05 14.97 3.72
C ASP A 456 8.99 13.50 3.24
N PRO A 457 9.92 13.06 2.38
CA PRO A 457 9.93 11.71 1.83
C PRO A 457 10.29 10.65 2.86
N VAL A 458 11.03 10.96 3.92
CA VAL A 458 11.44 9.97 4.93
C VAL A 458 10.34 9.81 5.97
N ALA A 459 9.73 10.91 6.40
CA ALA A 459 8.66 10.88 7.40
C ALA A 459 7.43 10.10 6.91
N ILE A 460 7.02 10.27 5.64
CA ILE A 460 5.88 9.53 5.10
C ILE A 460 6.13 8.02 4.98
N GLU A 461 7.38 7.63 4.69
CA GLU A 461 7.81 6.24 4.69
C GLU A 461 7.77 5.65 6.10
N ALA A 462 8.26 6.40 7.08
CA ALA A 462 8.26 6.00 8.48
C ALA A 462 6.84 5.81 9.02
N VAL A 463 5.93 6.75 8.77
CA VAL A 463 4.52 6.63 9.16
C VAL A 463 3.85 5.45 8.46
N GLY A 464 4.04 5.29 7.14
CA GLY A 464 3.48 4.15 6.41
C GLY A 464 4.02 2.81 6.93
N PHE A 465 5.31 2.75 7.28
CA PHE A 465 5.94 1.61 7.91
C PHE A 465 5.30 1.28 9.26
N ASP A 466 5.09 2.27 10.11
CA ASP A 466 4.50 2.11 11.44
C ASP A 466 3.10 1.49 11.38
N PHE A 467 2.25 1.97 10.46
CA PHE A 467 0.92 1.40 10.22
C PHE A 467 0.98 -0.07 9.77
N LEU A 468 1.87 -0.40 8.82
CA LEU A 468 2.05 -1.78 8.36
C LEU A 468 2.65 -2.67 9.45
N LEU A 469 3.60 -2.17 10.23
CA LEU A 469 4.24 -2.91 11.31
C LEU A 469 3.26 -3.30 12.41
N GLU A 470 2.39 -2.36 12.82
CA GLU A 470 1.35 -2.60 13.81
C GLU A 470 0.30 -3.59 13.31
N GLU A 471 -0.24 -3.40 12.10
CA GLU A 471 -1.24 -4.32 11.54
C GLU A 471 -0.69 -5.75 11.43
N TYR A 472 0.59 -5.91 11.07
CA TYR A 472 1.26 -7.22 10.98
C TYR A 472 1.75 -7.77 12.33
N THR A 473 1.43 -7.12 13.46
CA THR A 473 1.64 -7.70 14.80
C THR A 473 0.76 -8.94 14.99
N ASN A 474 -0.52 -8.83 14.65
CA ASN A 474 -1.52 -9.90 14.69
C ASN A 474 -2.34 -9.88 13.38
N PRO A 475 -1.73 -10.25 12.24
CA PRO A 475 -2.43 -10.16 10.96
C PRO A 475 -3.63 -11.13 10.99
N PRO A 476 -4.80 -10.74 10.45
CA PRO A 476 -5.99 -11.57 10.51
C PRO A 476 -5.70 -12.98 9.97
N VAL A 477 -6.13 -13.99 10.71
CA VAL A 477 -5.96 -15.42 10.37
C VAL A 477 -7.05 -15.90 9.39
N ASN A 478 -8.13 -15.12 9.24
CA ASN A 478 -9.40 -15.56 8.64
C ASN A 478 -9.87 -14.67 7.48
N ASN A 479 -9.02 -14.44 6.48
CA ASN A 479 -9.55 -14.07 5.17
C ASN A 479 -9.17 -15.22 4.22
N ASP A 480 -10.15 -15.69 3.45
CA ASP A 480 -10.03 -16.78 2.48
C ASP A 480 -9.05 -16.49 1.33
N VAL A 481 -8.17 -15.49 1.48
CA VAL A 481 -7.03 -15.21 0.61
C VAL A 481 -5.92 -16.20 0.98
N PRO A 482 -5.60 -17.18 0.12
CA PRO A 482 -4.56 -18.16 0.41
C PRO A 482 -3.21 -17.43 0.50
N ARG A 483 -2.65 -17.33 1.70
CA ARG A 483 -1.23 -17.00 1.87
C ARG A 483 -0.43 -18.11 1.22
N MET A 484 0.48 -17.76 0.32
CA MET A 484 1.20 -18.72 -0.53
C MET A 484 2.01 -19.79 0.24
N ASP A 485 2.21 -19.64 1.55
CA ASP A 485 2.99 -20.56 2.38
C ASP A 485 2.29 -21.06 3.66
N GLY A 486 1.05 -20.64 3.95
CA GLY A 486 0.34 -21.07 5.16
C GLY A 486 0.97 -20.60 6.48
N GLU A 487 1.94 -19.68 6.43
CA GLU A 487 2.47 -18.95 7.59
C GLU A 487 2.05 -17.48 7.47
N THR A 488 1.92 -16.78 8.61
CA THR A 488 1.66 -15.34 8.60
C THR A 488 2.94 -14.64 8.16
N ASN A 489 3.09 -14.33 6.86
CA ASN A 489 4.24 -13.56 6.41
C ASN A 489 4.23 -12.16 7.03
N LYS A 490 5.21 -11.91 7.89
CA LYS A 490 5.42 -10.64 8.57
C LYS A 490 6.41 -9.79 7.78
N TYR A 491 6.04 -9.37 6.57
CA TYR A 491 6.94 -8.62 5.68
C TYR A 491 7.53 -7.36 6.33
N PRO A 492 6.78 -6.55 7.10
CA PRO A 492 7.35 -5.40 7.81
C PRO A 492 8.37 -5.77 8.91
N TYR A 493 8.57 -7.05 9.23
CA TYR A 493 9.49 -7.51 10.27
C TYR A 493 10.81 -8.05 9.69
N TYR A 494 11.14 -7.69 8.45
CA TYR A 494 12.41 -8.06 7.85
C TYR A 494 13.57 -7.30 8.48
N ASN A 495 14.68 -8.00 8.74
CA ASN A 495 15.90 -7.40 9.27
C ASN A 495 16.44 -6.34 8.31
N GLY A 496 16.48 -5.07 8.75
CA GLY A 496 16.93 -3.95 7.93
C GLY A 496 15.84 -3.34 7.03
N VAL A 497 14.55 -3.63 7.27
CA VAL A 497 13.44 -3.08 6.47
C VAL A 497 13.43 -1.54 6.39
N ASN A 498 13.84 -0.88 7.47
CA ASN A 498 13.91 0.58 7.60
C ASN A 498 15.32 1.14 7.34
N ASP A 499 16.29 0.31 6.93
CA ASP A 499 17.68 0.71 6.70
C ASP A 499 17.79 1.84 5.66
N TYR A 500 16.98 1.77 4.60
CA TYR A 500 16.97 2.83 3.58
C TYR A 500 16.40 4.16 4.11
N MET A 501 15.47 4.13 5.08
CA MET A 501 14.93 5.36 5.69
C MET A 501 15.97 6.01 6.59
N LEU A 502 16.69 5.20 7.38
CA LEU A 502 17.81 5.69 8.22
C LEU A 502 18.92 6.30 7.36
N GLN A 503 19.27 5.66 6.24
CA GLN A 503 20.27 6.15 5.32
C GLN A 503 19.84 7.40 4.54
N ALA A 504 18.55 7.51 4.18
CA ALA A 504 18.00 8.72 3.59
C ALA A 504 17.96 9.88 4.60
N ALA A 505 17.80 9.58 5.88
CA ALA A 505 17.76 10.56 6.95
C ALA A 505 19.16 11.11 7.31
N ASP A 506 20.16 10.25 7.46
CA ASP A 506 21.49 10.64 7.96
C ASP A 506 22.61 9.76 7.38
N GLU A 507 23.70 10.41 6.97
CA GLU A 507 24.90 9.78 6.42
C GLU A 507 25.63 8.85 7.40
N ALA A 508 25.42 9.02 8.71
CA ALA A 508 25.98 8.16 9.74
C ALA A 508 25.50 6.69 9.64
N TYR A 509 24.40 6.45 8.92
CA TYR A 509 23.85 5.11 8.68
C TYR A 509 24.29 4.50 7.34
N TRP A 510 25.07 5.24 6.52
CA TRP A 510 25.57 4.73 5.25
C TRP A 510 26.57 3.58 5.46
N PRO A 511 26.73 2.68 4.47
CA PRO A 511 27.82 1.71 4.51
C PRO A 511 29.18 2.41 4.66
N ASP A 512 30.11 1.76 5.37
CA ASP A 512 31.45 2.32 5.63
C ASP A 512 32.15 2.72 4.32
N GLY A 513 32.56 3.99 4.21
CA GLY A 513 33.26 4.53 3.04
C GLY A 513 32.40 4.67 1.79
N PHE A 514 31.07 4.60 1.93
CA PHE A 514 30.12 4.77 0.83
C PHE A 514 29.60 6.21 0.74
N THR A 515 29.11 6.60 -0.44
CA THR A 515 28.45 7.89 -0.65
C THR A 515 27.34 7.73 -1.67
N TYR A 516 26.17 8.26 -1.36
CA TYR A 516 25.09 8.39 -2.33
C TYR A 516 25.29 9.63 -3.20
N ASP A 517 25.32 9.42 -4.51
CA ASP A 517 25.44 10.40 -5.59
C ASP A 517 24.66 9.86 -6.81
N PRO A 518 23.32 9.98 -6.81
CA PRO A 518 22.49 9.40 -7.86
C PRO A 518 22.60 10.14 -9.21
N GLU A 519 23.26 11.30 -9.24
CA GLU A 519 23.56 12.07 -10.46
C GLU A 519 24.89 11.65 -11.09
N GLY A 520 25.81 11.10 -10.29
CA GLY A 520 27.16 10.75 -10.70
C GLY A 520 28.03 11.97 -11.04
N ASP A 521 27.69 13.14 -10.51
CA ASP A 521 28.39 14.40 -10.77
C ASP A 521 29.34 14.83 -9.64
N GLY A 522 29.43 14.02 -8.58
CA GLY A 522 30.22 14.27 -7.39
C GLY A 522 29.44 14.99 -6.28
N SER A 523 28.17 15.33 -6.47
CA SER A 523 27.32 15.93 -5.45
C SER A 523 26.78 14.87 -4.50
N LYS A 524 27.33 14.85 -3.28
CA LYS A 524 26.87 13.97 -2.22
C LYS A 524 25.47 14.37 -1.74
N LEU A 525 24.59 13.37 -1.55
CA LEU A 525 23.30 13.60 -0.89
C LEU A 525 23.45 14.07 0.56
N GLY A 526 22.61 15.03 0.97
CA GLY A 526 22.39 15.40 2.37
C GLY A 526 21.17 14.68 2.95
N SER A 527 20.73 15.11 4.14
CA SER A 527 19.50 14.60 4.75
C SER A 527 18.30 14.88 3.84
N LEU A 528 17.59 13.81 3.45
CA LEU A 528 16.40 13.88 2.60
C LEU A 528 15.11 14.12 3.41
N GLY A 529 15.15 13.93 4.73
CA GLY A 529 14.01 14.00 5.61
C GLY A 529 14.32 13.47 7.00
N VAL A 530 13.29 13.42 7.85
CA VAL A 530 13.42 12.91 9.22
C VAL A 530 12.82 11.52 9.37
N TYR A 531 13.57 10.63 10.01
CA TYR A 531 13.11 9.31 10.45
C TYR A 531 12.82 9.33 11.95
N GLU A 532 11.65 8.81 12.32
CA GLU A 532 11.24 8.57 13.69
C GLU A 532 10.22 7.42 13.71
N HIS A 533 10.11 6.73 14.83
CA HIS A 533 9.10 5.69 15.07
C HIS A 533 8.17 6.15 16.18
N TRP A 534 6.87 5.86 16.06
CA TRP A 534 5.94 6.21 17.13
C TRP A 534 6.20 5.44 18.43
N ASN A 535 5.58 5.87 19.51
CA ASN A 535 5.67 5.19 20.80
C ASN A 535 4.98 3.81 20.82
N ASN A 536 3.78 3.70 20.25
CA ASN A 536 2.99 2.47 20.15
C ASN A 536 1.80 2.64 19.17
N GLY A 537 1.27 1.53 18.67
CA GLY A 537 0.14 1.51 17.73
C GLY A 537 -1.21 1.98 18.26
N THR A 538 -1.37 2.24 19.56
CA THR A 538 -2.60 2.82 20.12
C THR A 538 -2.55 4.34 20.08
N ASP A 539 -1.52 4.92 20.71
CA ASP A 539 -1.39 6.36 20.88
C ASP A 539 -0.86 7.03 19.60
N LYS A 540 0.00 6.32 18.85
CA LYS A 540 0.62 6.78 17.60
C LYS A 540 1.33 8.14 17.76
N GLU A 541 2.00 8.32 18.89
CA GLU A 541 2.67 9.59 19.22
C GLU A 541 4.12 9.56 18.76
N TYR A 542 4.53 10.62 18.08
CA TYR A 542 5.91 10.98 17.79
C TYR A 542 6.37 12.06 18.78
N SER A 543 7.67 12.28 18.90
CA SER A 543 8.23 13.30 19.83
C SER A 543 7.80 14.73 19.50
N GLY A 544 7.36 14.99 18.26
CA GLY A 544 7.08 16.33 17.74
C GLY A 544 8.34 17.16 17.45
N SER A 545 9.53 16.62 17.74
CA SER A 545 10.82 17.22 17.36
C SER A 545 11.38 16.64 16.05
N GLY A 546 10.85 15.50 15.61
CA GLY A 546 11.10 14.89 14.32
C GLY A 546 9.87 14.93 13.44
N ILE A 547 9.04 13.88 13.52
CA ILE A 547 7.80 13.78 12.74
C ILE A 547 6.68 14.59 13.42
N ASP A 548 6.10 15.51 12.66
CA ASP A 548 4.89 16.26 13.03
C ASP A 548 3.65 15.53 12.48
N PHE A 549 3.11 14.62 13.27
CA PHE A 549 2.00 13.77 12.83
C PHE A 549 0.63 14.41 13.08
N VAL A 550 -0.11 14.68 12.01
CA VAL A 550 -1.45 15.27 12.08
C VAL A 550 -2.51 14.22 11.74
N LYS A 551 -3.30 13.86 12.75
CA LYS A 551 -4.42 12.91 12.61
C LYS A 551 -5.74 13.64 12.36
N VAL A 552 -6.40 13.31 11.25
CA VAL A 552 -7.71 13.84 10.87
C VAL A 552 -8.71 12.68 10.83
N THR A 553 -9.35 12.41 11.98
CA THR A 553 -10.39 11.37 12.13
C THR A 553 -11.77 11.93 12.42
N SER A 554 -11.87 13.26 12.58
CA SER A 554 -13.12 13.94 12.86
C SER A 554 -13.68 14.49 11.56
N ILE A 555 -14.51 13.70 10.91
CA ILE A 555 -15.60 14.31 10.16
C ILE A 555 -16.66 14.60 11.21
N THR A 556 -16.48 15.72 11.90
CA THR A 556 -17.68 16.47 12.26
C THR A 556 -18.33 16.74 10.92
N GLN A 557 -19.38 15.99 10.61
CA GLN A 557 -20.38 16.49 9.71
C GLN A 557 -20.83 17.80 10.35
N SER A 558 -20.20 18.92 9.99
CA SER A 558 -21.05 20.01 9.53
C SER A 558 -21.92 19.35 8.48
N PRO A 559 -23.25 19.27 8.65
CA PRO A 559 -24.11 18.71 7.64
C PRO A 559 -24.14 19.71 6.48
N SER A 560 -23.04 19.77 5.74
CA SER A 560 -22.97 20.29 4.38
C SER A 560 -23.75 19.28 3.57
N ALA A 561 -25.03 19.61 3.35
CA ALA A 561 -25.95 19.01 2.40
C ALA A 561 -25.57 17.57 2.02
N MET A 562 -26.11 16.60 2.75
CA MET A 562 -26.39 15.30 2.17
C MET A 562 -27.22 15.61 0.92
N TYR A 563 -26.59 15.58 -0.26
CA TYR A 563 -27.35 15.44 -1.49
C TYR A 563 -28.10 14.13 -1.33
N PRO A 564 -29.44 14.14 -1.23
CA PRO A 564 -30.16 12.90 -1.19
C PRO A 564 -29.85 12.19 -2.50
N ILE A 565 -29.35 10.96 -2.39
CA ILE A 565 -29.59 9.93 -3.39
C ILE A 565 -31.07 10.10 -3.78
N ASN A 566 -31.33 10.39 -5.06
CA ASN A 566 -32.66 10.70 -5.60
C ASN A 566 -33.69 9.65 -5.14
N ALA A 567 -34.34 9.94 -4.01
CA ALA A 567 -35.60 9.40 -3.60
C ALA A 567 -36.62 10.48 -3.98
N GLY A 568 -37.65 10.15 -4.75
CA GLY A 568 -38.52 11.08 -5.50
C GLY A 568 -39.34 12.10 -4.69
N ILE A 569 -39.00 12.37 -3.43
CA ILE A 569 -39.67 13.31 -2.52
C ILE A 569 -38.79 14.56 -2.31
N THR A 570 -39.21 15.68 -2.89
CA THR A 570 -38.68 16.99 -2.50
C THR A 570 -39.42 17.46 -1.25
N ILE A 571 -38.70 17.94 -0.22
CA ILE A 571 -39.27 18.50 1.01
C ILE A 571 -38.75 19.93 1.24
N ALA A 572 -39.62 20.83 1.66
CA ALA A 572 -39.29 22.19 2.10
C ALA A 572 -40.11 22.56 3.34
N ALA A 573 -39.67 23.53 4.13
CA ALA A 573 -40.45 24.03 5.26
C ALA A 573 -40.28 25.53 5.48
N TYR A 574 -41.39 26.20 5.79
CA TYR A 574 -41.45 27.65 5.98
C TYR A 574 -42.57 28.04 6.96
N PRO A 575 -42.35 29.02 7.86
CA PRO A 575 -41.06 29.63 8.18
C PRO A 575 -40.12 28.65 8.89
N ASN A 576 -38.81 28.78 8.68
CA ASN A 576 -37.79 28.02 9.40
C ASN A 576 -36.57 28.92 9.61
N PRO A 577 -36.25 29.40 10.84
CA PRO A 577 -36.88 29.03 12.12
C PRO A 577 -38.35 29.46 12.29
N PHE A 578 -39.06 28.84 13.23
CA PHE A 578 -40.45 29.16 13.58
C PHE A 578 -40.66 29.27 15.10
N THR A 579 -41.72 29.96 15.54
CA THR A 579 -42.14 30.08 16.95
C THR A 579 -43.38 29.21 17.23
N GLU A 580 -44.50 29.52 16.56
CA GLU A 580 -45.79 28.85 16.81
C GLU A 580 -46.08 27.70 15.83
N GLU A 581 -45.89 27.92 14.53
CA GLU A 581 -46.20 26.93 13.49
C GLU A 581 -45.18 26.93 12.34
N ILE A 582 -45.04 25.78 11.70
CA ILE A 582 -44.22 25.59 10.50
C ILE A 582 -45.00 24.79 9.46
N THR A 583 -44.99 25.28 8.22
CA THR A 583 -45.57 24.58 7.07
C THR A 583 -44.49 23.73 6.42
N ILE A 584 -44.77 22.45 6.19
CA ILE A 584 -43.91 21.47 5.54
C ILE A 584 -44.52 21.12 4.17
N ASP A 585 -43.84 21.51 3.10
CA ASP A 585 -44.21 21.25 1.71
C ASP A 585 -43.47 20.02 1.18
N PHE A 586 -44.16 19.17 0.42
CA PHE A 586 -43.55 17.96 -0.13
C PHE A 586 -44.19 17.47 -1.43
N THR A 587 -43.34 17.13 -2.41
CA THR A 587 -43.77 16.75 -3.78
C THR A 587 -43.34 15.33 -4.10
N GLU A 588 -44.31 14.43 -4.37
CA GLU A 588 -44.10 13.10 -5.00
C GLU A 588 -45.43 12.54 -5.58
N MET A 589 -45.35 11.78 -6.68
CA MET A 589 -46.48 11.48 -7.57
C MET A 589 -47.45 10.35 -7.17
N LYS A 590 -47.09 9.26 -6.48
CA LYS A 590 -48.05 8.14 -6.21
C LYS A 590 -47.61 7.19 -5.06
N ALA A 591 -47.86 7.52 -3.79
CA ALA A 591 -47.73 6.58 -2.66
C ALA A 591 -48.35 7.14 -1.35
N ALA A 592 -48.55 6.27 -0.33
CA ALA A 592 -48.91 6.70 1.02
C ALA A 592 -47.73 7.41 1.70
N LYS A 593 -47.99 8.49 2.46
CA LYS A 593 -46.95 9.34 3.05
C LYS A 593 -47.11 9.43 4.57
N LEU A 594 -46.01 9.27 5.30
CA LEU A 594 -45.92 9.48 6.75
C LEU A 594 -44.94 10.62 7.04
N ILE A 595 -45.31 11.55 7.93
CA ILE A 595 -44.40 12.52 8.54
C ILE A 595 -43.99 11.99 9.91
N HIS A 596 -42.70 12.02 10.20
CA HIS A 596 -42.13 11.81 11.52
C HIS A 596 -41.30 13.04 11.92
N ILE A 597 -41.37 13.43 13.20
CA ILE A 597 -40.49 14.47 13.74
C ILE A 597 -39.70 13.89 14.89
N TYR A 598 -38.39 14.12 14.85
CA TYR A 598 -37.44 13.66 15.86
C TYR A 598 -36.84 14.86 16.58
N ASN A 599 -36.63 14.75 17.89
CA ASN A 599 -35.83 15.71 18.63
C ASN A 599 -34.32 15.50 18.39
N TYR A 600 -33.47 16.37 18.94
CA TYR A 600 -32.01 16.29 18.80
C TYR A 600 -31.36 15.01 19.36
N SER A 601 -32.06 14.26 20.23
CA SER A 601 -31.58 12.98 20.75
C SER A 601 -32.02 11.79 19.89
N GLY A 602 -32.59 12.03 18.71
CA GLY A 602 -33.09 10.98 17.81
C GLY A 602 -34.40 10.32 18.27
N LYS A 603 -35.08 10.87 19.29
CA LYS A 603 -36.37 10.35 19.76
C LYS A 603 -37.49 10.91 18.87
N LYS A 604 -38.31 10.04 18.29
CA LYS A 604 -39.54 10.43 17.59
C LYS A 604 -40.52 11.06 18.57
N VAL A 605 -40.86 12.32 18.33
CA VAL A 605 -41.79 13.13 19.13
C VAL A 605 -43.12 13.32 18.45
N PHE A 606 -43.16 13.30 17.11
CA PHE A 606 -44.38 13.45 16.33
C PHE A 606 -44.45 12.44 15.18
N SER A 607 -45.66 12.02 14.81
CA SER A 607 -45.92 11.14 13.68
C SER A 607 -47.34 11.30 13.17
N GLU A 608 -47.52 11.58 11.87
CA GLU A 608 -48.83 11.76 11.23
C GLU A 608 -48.88 11.12 9.84
N ASN A 609 -50.04 10.58 9.46
CA ASN A 609 -50.27 10.08 8.09
C ASN A 609 -50.79 11.21 7.22
N VAL A 610 -50.02 11.57 6.19
CA VAL A 610 -50.31 12.68 5.28
C VAL A 610 -50.59 12.19 3.85
N SER A 611 -51.02 10.94 3.71
CA SER A 611 -51.48 10.39 2.43
C SER A 611 -52.60 11.27 1.85
N LYS A 612 -52.33 11.88 0.68
CA LYS A 612 -53.16 12.87 -0.07
C LYS A 612 -52.89 14.35 0.21
N LEU A 613 -51.91 14.69 1.03
CA LEU A 613 -51.46 16.07 1.18
C LEU A 613 -50.19 16.33 0.36
N GLU A 614 -50.01 17.57 -0.05
CA GLU A 614 -48.75 18.12 -0.59
C GLU A 614 -48.10 19.11 0.42
N ARG A 615 -48.83 19.43 1.49
CA ARG A 615 -48.47 20.38 2.53
C ARG A 615 -49.05 19.95 3.86
N TYR A 616 -48.28 20.07 4.94
CA TYR A 616 -48.72 19.81 6.31
C TYR A 616 -48.22 20.91 7.26
N THR A 617 -49.08 21.41 8.15
CA THR A 617 -48.68 22.42 9.15
C THR A 617 -48.50 21.76 10.51
N TRP A 618 -47.33 21.96 11.11
CA TRP A 618 -47.00 21.46 12.43
C TRP A 618 -46.87 22.62 13.43
N TYR A 619 -47.51 22.47 14.59
CA TYR A 619 -47.59 23.50 15.64
C TYR A 619 -46.54 23.31 16.75
N GLY A 620 -45.49 22.54 16.50
CA GLY A 620 -44.46 22.30 17.51
C GLY A 620 -44.91 21.45 18.71
N HIS A 621 -45.94 20.61 18.53
CA HIS A 621 -46.48 19.70 19.56
C HIS A 621 -46.04 18.24 19.33
N ASP A 622 -45.95 17.46 20.40
CA ASP A 622 -45.82 16.00 20.33
C ASP A 622 -47.15 15.31 19.97
N ASN A 623 -47.13 13.98 19.79
CA ASN A 623 -48.35 13.21 19.50
C ASN A 623 -49.43 13.25 20.60
N ASN A 624 -49.10 13.72 21.80
CA ASN A 624 -50.06 13.89 22.91
C ASN A 624 -50.58 15.34 23.01
N GLY A 625 -50.20 16.23 22.09
CA GLY A 625 -50.57 17.64 22.10
C GLY A 625 -49.75 18.49 23.07
N SER A 626 -48.63 17.99 23.60
CA SER A 626 -47.76 18.75 24.50
C SER A 626 -46.79 19.63 23.71
N GLN A 627 -46.68 20.90 24.11
CA GLN A 627 -45.75 21.88 23.54
C GLN A 627 -44.30 21.39 23.72
N LEU A 628 -43.57 21.27 22.61
CA LEU A 628 -42.15 20.89 22.63
C LEU A 628 -41.26 22.11 22.87
N SER A 629 -40.10 21.89 23.50
CA SER A 629 -39.11 22.92 23.81
C SER A 629 -38.56 23.63 22.57
N ALA A 630 -37.96 24.82 22.76
CA ALA A 630 -37.11 25.41 21.72
C ALA A 630 -35.93 24.49 21.40
N GLY A 631 -35.56 24.37 20.12
CA GLY A 631 -34.47 23.49 19.70
C GLY A 631 -34.55 23.03 18.25
N ASN A 632 -33.62 22.15 17.90
CA ASN A 632 -33.56 21.53 16.58
C ASN A 632 -34.42 20.27 16.54
N TYR A 633 -35.19 20.15 15.46
CA TYR A 633 -35.97 18.97 15.14
C TYR A 633 -35.66 18.50 13.73
N LEU A 634 -35.82 17.20 13.49
CA LEU A 634 -35.69 16.59 12.17
C LEU A 634 -37.06 16.14 11.70
N VAL A 635 -37.55 16.71 10.61
CA VAL A 635 -38.72 16.21 9.88
C VAL A 635 -38.24 15.12 8.93
N GLN A 636 -38.91 13.98 8.92
CA GLN A 636 -38.71 12.90 7.98
C GLN A 636 -40.03 12.57 7.30
N ILE A 637 -40.02 12.49 5.98
CA ILE A 637 -41.15 12.02 5.18
C ILE A 637 -40.79 10.67 4.58
N THR A 638 -41.67 9.68 4.80
CA THR A 638 -41.53 8.33 4.27
C THR A 638 -42.67 8.03 3.32
N ALA A 639 -42.33 7.56 2.12
CA ALA A 639 -43.23 6.91 1.17
C ALA A 639 -42.72 5.48 0.87
N ASP A 640 -43.55 4.66 0.21
CA ASP A 640 -43.35 3.20 0.08
C ASP A 640 -41.92 2.75 -0.31
N ASN A 641 -41.18 3.54 -1.10
CA ASN A 641 -39.79 3.26 -1.48
C ASN A 641 -38.84 4.47 -1.30
N ALA A 642 -39.23 5.50 -0.55
CA ALA A 642 -38.50 6.76 -0.48
C ALA A 642 -38.54 7.38 0.92
N VAL A 643 -37.41 7.94 1.35
CA VAL A 643 -37.31 8.71 2.59
C VAL A 643 -36.60 10.01 2.28
N SER A 644 -37.17 11.13 2.73
CA SER A 644 -36.57 12.47 2.66
C SER A 644 -36.60 13.12 4.03
N SER A 645 -35.66 14.00 4.34
CA SER A 645 -35.56 14.60 5.67
C SER A 645 -35.09 16.05 5.61
N LEU A 646 -35.59 16.88 6.54
CA LEU A 646 -35.31 18.31 6.63
C LEU A 646 -35.16 18.73 8.09
N ARG A 647 -34.12 19.52 8.39
CA ARG A 647 -33.94 20.14 9.70
C ARG A 647 -34.85 21.36 9.85
N ILE A 648 -35.55 21.44 10.98
CA ILE A 648 -36.35 22.61 11.37
C ILE A 648 -35.93 23.12 12.75
N VAL A 649 -36.09 24.42 13.00
CA VAL A 649 -35.67 25.09 14.23
C VAL A 649 -36.86 25.76 14.89
N LYS A 650 -37.21 25.31 16.10
CA LYS A 650 -38.21 25.95 16.95
C LYS A 650 -37.54 26.94 17.90
N LEU A 651 -37.98 28.19 17.89
CA LEU A 651 -37.52 29.23 18.81
C LEU A 651 -38.36 29.20 20.10
N SER A 652 -37.82 29.75 21.18
CA SER A 652 -38.64 30.03 22.37
C SER A 652 -39.60 31.17 22.05
N ASP A 653 -40.84 31.03 22.50
CA ASP A 653 -41.84 32.11 22.47
C ASP A 653 -41.34 33.38 23.20
#